data_AF-A0A955CM93-F1
#
_entry.id   AF-A0A955CM93-F1
#
_cell.length_a   1.000
_cell.length_b   1.000
_cell.length_c   1.000
_cell.angle_alpha   90.00
_cell.angle_beta   90.00
_cell.angle_gamma   90.00
#
_symmetry.space_group_name_H-M   'P 1'
#
loop_
_entity.id
_entity.type
_entity.pdbx_description
1 polymer ?
#
loop_
_entity_poly.entity_id
_entity_poly.type
_entity_poly.pdbx_seq_one_letter_code
_entity_poly.pdbx_strand_id
1 'polypeptide(L)'
;MSQFASTTIYFVAAAPAVAICIAVLVILRRRHELHRFEGSYRSRDEARKHGTDKARLQYPHIDLSLCVGCGACVAACPEDGVLDLLHGQAVVVHGARCVGHARCVEVCPTGAIQVTLGDVSRRNDLPVIGDDLQAVGMPGLYLAGELTGFALVRTAVQHGVSVAESVSKSRDRSRDTQTEDYAEIVDLLIIGAGPAGIACALKAKELGLRARILEQEVNIGGTVAAYPRRKMVMTQPLVLPLHGKLPKNEYQKEVLVELWQDLAKKHALDIQTGVRVDNIFSLNGIYTVETGLGQYQAYAVCLALGRRGTPRKLGVPGEDKQKVLYSLIDAESYSHSKILVIGGGDSAVEAALGLARQEGNRVTLSYRGGSFSRVKAKNQQRIESAAEADLLRVVLNSNITQIHDDRVDMRVDSSQGTVNRSFENDFVFVMIGGEPPFDLLKRSGVSFDPADMPATEIVKNKGSSLFAALIALLVCSVAIAAWVSVHAEYYSTPLRLRPGLVDHDKLRPSGTIGLSLGVLATALFLWNLSYLIRRSKKLSWLLPGSLKFWMGTHIFTGLLAFLFVLVHAGLVPRRTVGGHAAIALTIVIVSGLIGRYLYAFVPRAANGKEMDLEQLKSRLAVLSGEWDRHGRGFGSHVREQIEHIVDGTRWKGGLVSRIRHLVGGQIRLRKTIHAIRAEARVEDIGREEAIEVEVLAKAAYRMSVQIAHFEEIRAILASWRYLHRWLALLMVLLVVAHIITAVRYADLQWPFLAEGSR
;
A
#
# COMPACT_ATOMS: atom_id res chain seq x y z
N MET A 1 -41.95 -13.55 -45.80
CA MET A 1 -40.61 -14.18 -45.74
C MET A 1 -39.44 -13.21 -45.88
N SER A 2 -39.65 -11.93 -46.25
CA SER A 2 -38.61 -10.86 -46.20
C SER A 2 -38.22 -10.44 -44.78
N GLN A 3 -39.06 -10.70 -43.77
CA GLN A 3 -38.81 -10.35 -42.36
C GLN A 3 -37.68 -11.16 -41.67
N PHE A 4 -37.36 -12.38 -42.13
CA PHE A 4 -36.29 -13.20 -41.54
C PHE A 4 -34.89 -12.82 -42.06
N ALA A 5 -34.80 -12.34 -43.31
CA ALA A 5 -33.55 -11.82 -43.87
C ALA A 5 -33.17 -10.48 -43.22
N SER A 6 -34.16 -9.61 -42.95
CA SER A 6 -33.89 -8.34 -42.24
C SER A 6 -33.45 -8.57 -40.79
N THR A 7 -34.10 -9.47 -40.04
CA THR A 7 -33.73 -9.76 -38.63
C THR A 7 -32.30 -10.31 -38.48
N THR A 8 -31.79 -11.02 -39.48
CA THR A 8 -30.44 -11.59 -39.46
C THR A 8 -29.37 -10.52 -39.72
N ILE A 9 -29.63 -9.58 -40.66
CA ILE A 9 -28.81 -8.38 -40.86
C ILE A 9 -28.84 -7.49 -39.62
N TYR A 10 -30.02 -7.33 -38.98
CA TYR A 10 -30.14 -6.62 -37.71
C TYR A 10 -29.37 -7.31 -36.59
N PHE A 11 -29.26 -8.63 -36.51
CA PHE A 11 -28.45 -9.31 -35.49
C PHE A 11 -26.94 -9.10 -35.68
N VAL A 12 -26.48 -9.10 -36.93
CA VAL A 12 -25.07 -8.88 -37.29
C VAL A 12 -24.69 -7.40 -37.18
N ALA A 13 -25.63 -6.47 -37.36
CA ALA A 13 -25.46 -5.04 -37.09
C ALA A 13 -25.66 -4.68 -35.61
N ALA A 14 -26.54 -5.40 -34.89
CA ALA A 14 -26.84 -5.17 -33.48
C ALA A 14 -25.75 -5.70 -32.56
N ALA A 15 -25.03 -6.76 -32.90
CA ALA A 15 -23.92 -7.21 -32.05
C ALA A 15 -22.78 -6.16 -31.95
N PRO A 16 -22.33 -5.52 -33.05
CA PRO A 16 -21.46 -4.34 -33.00
C PRO A 16 -22.13 -3.15 -32.33
N ALA A 17 -23.40 -2.86 -32.60
CA ALA A 17 -24.09 -1.71 -31.97
C ALA A 17 -24.27 -1.89 -30.46
N VAL A 18 -24.53 -3.11 -29.97
CA VAL A 18 -24.59 -3.46 -28.55
C VAL A 18 -23.20 -3.43 -27.95
N ALA A 19 -22.17 -3.92 -28.65
CA ALA A 19 -20.78 -3.78 -28.22
C ALA A 19 -20.32 -2.31 -28.16
N ILE A 20 -20.76 -1.47 -29.10
CA ILE A 20 -20.53 -0.02 -29.15
C ILE A 20 -21.34 0.67 -28.06
N CYS A 21 -22.62 0.33 -27.83
CA CYS A 21 -23.41 0.87 -26.74
C CYS A 21 -22.83 0.48 -25.37
N ILE A 22 -22.36 -0.76 -25.21
CA ILE A 22 -21.63 -1.19 -24.02
C ILE A 22 -20.31 -0.42 -23.91
N ALA A 23 -19.56 -0.25 -24.99
CA ALA A 23 -18.32 0.53 -25.00
C ALA A 23 -18.57 2.02 -24.69
N VAL A 24 -19.63 2.61 -25.23
CA VAL A 24 -20.06 4.00 -24.99
C VAL A 24 -20.58 4.14 -23.57
N LEU A 25 -21.37 3.21 -23.04
CA LEU A 25 -21.77 3.18 -21.63
C LEU A 25 -20.56 3.03 -20.72
N VAL A 26 -19.57 2.21 -21.09
CA VAL A 26 -18.30 2.08 -20.37
C VAL A 26 -17.48 3.38 -20.47
N ILE A 27 -17.44 4.04 -21.62
CA ILE A 27 -16.74 5.32 -21.84
C ILE A 27 -17.43 6.47 -21.10
N LEU A 28 -18.76 6.55 -21.13
CA LEU A 28 -19.56 7.55 -20.43
C LEU A 28 -19.48 7.33 -18.92
N ARG A 29 -19.55 6.08 -18.46
CA ARG A 29 -19.29 5.72 -17.06
C ARG A 29 -17.86 6.05 -16.66
N ARG A 30 -16.87 5.81 -17.54
CA ARG A 30 -15.46 6.17 -17.32
C ARG A 30 -15.26 7.67 -17.32
N ARG A 31 -15.97 8.45 -18.14
CA ARG A 31 -15.98 9.93 -18.13
C ARG A 31 -16.62 10.47 -16.86
N HIS A 32 -17.74 9.89 -16.43
CA HIS A 32 -18.38 10.25 -15.16
C HIS A 32 -17.50 9.88 -13.96
N GLU A 33 -16.80 8.74 -13.99
CA GLU A 33 -15.77 8.40 -13.00
C GLU A 33 -14.59 9.40 -13.05
N LEU A 34 -14.09 9.76 -14.24
CA LEU A 34 -13.01 10.74 -14.40
C LEU A 34 -13.38 12.11 -13.82
N HIS A 35 -14.59 12.61 -14.06
CA HIS A 35 -15.07 13.86 -13.44
C HIS A 35 -15.20 13.74 -11.92
N ARG A 36 -15.65 12.59 -11.40
CA ARG A 36 -15.75 12.34 -9.95
C ARG A 36 -14.38 12.32 -9.26
N PHE A 37 -13.33 11.91 -9.97
CA PHE A 37 -11.96 11.81 -9.46
C PHE A 37 -11.06 12.96 -9.93
N GLU A 38 -11.60 13.98 -10.61
CA GLU A 38 -10.82 15.07 -11.21
C GLU A 38 -9.96 15.80 -10.18
N GLY A 39 -10.47 16.00 -8.96
CA GLY A 39 -9.72 16.57 -7.84
C GLY A 39 -8.51 15.70 -7.44
N SER A 40 -8.71 14.39 -7.28
CA SER A 40 -7.66 13.41 -6.97
C SER A 40 -6.60 13.32 -8.08
N TYR A 41 -7.00 13.49 -9.34
CA TYR A 41 -6.07 13.56 -10.47
C TYR A 41 -5.23 14.82 -10.48
N ARG A 42 -5.85 15.99 -10.23
CA ARG A 42 -5.16 17.28 -10.14
C ARG A 42 -4.16 17.28 -8.99
N SER A 43 -4.57 16.84 -7.80
CA SER A 43 -3.69 16.72 -6.63
C SER A 43 -2.48 15.81 -6.92
N ARG A 44 -2.67 14.70 -7.63
CA ARG A 44 -1.55 13.82 -8.04
C ARG A 44 -0.63 14.45 -9.08
N ASP A 45 -1.17 15.24 -10.01
CA ASP A 45 -0.35 15.95 -11.00
C ASP A 45 0.47 17.07 -10.35
N GLU A 46 -0.12 17.82 -9.41
CA GLU A 46 0.59 18.78 -8.57
C GLU A 46 1.66 18.09 -7.72
N ALA A 47 1.36 16.93 -7.13
CA ALA A 47 2.33 16.17 -6.36
C ALA A 47 3.57 15.83 -7.19
N ARG A 48 3.37 15.43 -8.45
CA ARG A 48 4.45 15.12 -9.41
C ARG A 48 5.26 16.35 -9.81
N LYS A 49 4.59 17.46 -10.13
CA LYS A 49 5.25 18.73 -10.48
C LYS A 49 6.18 19.22 -9.36
N HIS A 50 5.76 19.05 -8.11
CA HIS A 50 6.53 19.46 -6.93
C HIS A 50 7.44 18.35 -6.37
N GLY A 51 7.48 17.16 -7.00
CA GLY A 51 8.28 16.02 -6.55
C GLY A 51 7.90 15.47 -5.16
N THR A 52 6.67 15.71 -4.71
CA THR A 52 6.13 15.22 -3.43
C THR A 52 5.38 13.90 -3.57
N ASP A 53 5.19 13.42 -4.79
CA ASP A 53 4.59 12.12 -5.10
C ASP A 53 5.47 10.95 -4.64
N LYS A 54 6.79 11.14 -4.65
CA LYS A 54 7.77 10.16 -4.18
C LYS A 54 7.96 10.26 -2.67
N ALA A 55 7.90 9.11 -2.01
CA ALA A 55 8.23 9.05 -0.59
C ALA A 55 9.74 9.10 -0.36
N ARG A 56 10.16 9.92 0.61
CA ARG A 56 11.58 10.07 1.00
C ARG A 56 12.03 9.10 2.10
N LEU A 57 11.09 8.63 2.94
CA LEU A 57 11.34 7.72 4.05
C LEU A 57 10.31 6.58 4.01
N GLN A 58 9.36 6.57 4.95
CA GLN A 58 8.30 5.58 5.05
C GLN A 58 7.12 5.97 4.15
N TYR A 59 6.49 4.98 3.51
CA TYR A 59 5.29 5.21 2.72
C TYR A 59 4.34 4.01 2.72
N PRO A 60 3.04 4.24 2.54
CA PRO A 60 2.08 3.16 2.39
C PRO A 60 2.23 2.50 1.02
N HIS A 61 2.79 1.31 0.97
CA HIS A 61 2.66 0.43 -0.19
C HIS A 61 1.26 -0.21 -0.16
N ILE A 62 0.55 -0.15 -1.29
CA ILE A 62 -0.82 -0.66 -1.41
C ILE A 62 -0.83 -1.80 -2.42
N ASP A 63 -1.14 -3.00 -1.95
CA ASP A 63 -1.45 -4.14 -2.82
C ASP A 63 -2.85 -3.96 -3.41
N LEU A 64 -2.90 -3.49 -4.65
CA LEU A 64 -4.15 -3.30 -5.39
C LEU A 64 -4.93 -4.61 -5.64
N SER A 65 -4.31 -5.78 -5.44
CA SER A 65 -5.02 -7.06 -5.52
C SER A 65 -5.87 -7.34 -4.28
N LEU A 66 -5.45 -6.81 -3.12
CA LEU A 66 -6.14 -6.90 -1.83
C LEU A 66 -7.00 -5.65 -1.54
N CYS A 67 -6.71 -4.52 -2.19
CA CYS A 67 -7.40 -3.25 -1.93
C CYS A 67 -8.86 -3.29 -2.44
N VAL A 68 -9.80 -3.18 -1.49
CA VAL A 68 -11.25 -3.15 -1.75
C VAL A 68 -11.81 -1.75 -1.96
N GLY A 69 -10.97 -0.70 -1.96
CA GLY A 69 -11.43 0.65 -2.26
C GLY A 69 -12.29 1.32 -1.20
N CYS A 70 -12.25 0.84 0.04
CA CYS A 70 -13.20 1.26 1.08
C CYS A 70 -13.00 2.70 1.57
N GLY A 71 -11.83 3.31 1.31
CA GLY A 71 -11.49 4.67 1.72
C GLY A 71 -11.07 4.84 3.18
N ALA A 72 -11.10 3.77 4.00
CA ALA A 72 -10.77 3.85 5.43
C ALA A 72 -9.36 4.42 5.67
N CYS A 73 -8.39 3.97 4.88
CA CYS A 73 -7.02 4.45 4.95
C CYS A 73 -6.85 5.94 4.58
N VAL A 74 -7.68 6.47 3.70
CA VAL A 74 -7.70 7.89 3.33
C VAL A 74 -8.23 8.71 4.50
N ALA A 75 -9.37 8.29 5.07
CA ALA A 75 -9.99 8.98 6.21
C ALA A 75 -9.16 8.91 7.50
N ALA A 76 -8.43 7.82 7.72
CA ALA A 76 -7.63 7.63 8.94
C ALA A 76 -6.23 8.28 8.88
N CYS A 77 -5.82 8.78 7.71
CA CYS A 77 -4.53 9.45 7.58
C CYS A 77 -4.64 10.88 8.15
N PRO A 78 -3.87 11.23 9.19
CA PRO A 78 -3.86 12.57 9.75
C PRO A 78 -3.05 13.56 8.89
N GLU A 79 -2.37 13.07 7.85
CA GLU A 79 -1.55 13.87 6.95
C GLU A 79 -2.31 14.14 5.64
N ASP A 80 -2.52 15.42 5.32
CA ASP A 80 -3.35 15.82 4.18
C ASP A 80 -2.78 15.36 2.83
N GLY A 81 -3.58 14.58 2.10
CA GLY A 81 -3.31 14.19 0.72
C GLY A 81 -2.26 13.08 0.55
N VAL A 82 -1.84 12.38 1.61
CA VAL A 82 -0.91 11.23 1.44
C VAL A 82 -1.57 10.11 0.63
N LEU A 83 -2.80 9.77 0.97
CA LEU A 83 -3.61 8.74 0.32
C LEU A 83 -4.87 9.34 -0.29
N ASP A 84 -5.32 8.78 -1.40
CA ASP A 84 -6.63 9.10 -2.00
C ASP A 84 -7.22 7.88 -2.72
N LEU A 85 -8.47 7.96 -3.18
CA LEU A 85 -9.13 6.94 -3.99
C LEU A 85 -9.11 7.33 -5.47
N LEU A 86 -8.40 6.55 -6.29
CA LEU A 86 -8.46 6.63 -7.75
C LEU A 86 -9.08 5.36 -8.32
N HIS A 87 -10.14 5.50 -9.13
CA HIS A 87 -10.91 4.38 -9.70
C HIS A 87 -11.43 3.38 -8.63
N GLY A 88 -11.76 3.89 -7.44
CA GLY A 88 -12.21 3.04 -6.35
C GLY A 88 -11.11 2.14 -5.76
N GLN A 89 -9.84 2.51 -5.89
CA GLN A 89 -8.74 1.88 -5.14
C GLN A 89 -7.91 2.95 -4.45
N ALA A 90 -7.37 2.61 -3.28
CA ALA A 90 -6.45 3.50 -2.58
C ALA A 90 -5.16 3.64 -3.39
N VAL A 91 -4.65 4.86 -3.47
CA VAL A 91 -3.39 5.21 -4.10
C VAL A 91 -2.63 6.19 -3.23
N VAL A 92 -1.30 6.18 -3.34
CA VAL A 92 -0.44 7.22 -2.75
C VAL A 92 -0.41 8.41 -3.70
N VAL A 93 -0.72 9.59 -3.17
CA VAL A 93 -0.74 10.85 -3.92
C VAL A 93 0.45 11.71 -3.51
N HIS A 94 0.59 12.07 -2.23
CA HIS A 94 1.74 12.80 -1.70
C HIS A 94 2.60 11.91 -0.79
N GLY A 95 3.38 10.99 -1.36
CA GLY A 95 4.24 10.07 -0.60
C GLY A 95 5.26 10.76 0.32
N ALA A 96 5.74 11.95 -0.04
CA ALA A 96 6.69 12.72 0.76
C ALA A 96 6.10 13.28 2.07
N ARG A 97 4.77 13.39 2.16
CA ARG A 97 4.07 13.86 3.37
C ARG A 97 3.82 12.73 4.38
N CYS A 98 4.00 11.48 3.96
CA CYS A 98 3.82 10.34 4.85
C CYS A 98 4.86 10.38 5.99
N VAL A 99 4.36 10.43 7.23
CA VAL A 99 5.19 10.31 8.44
C VAL A 99 5.35 8.86 8.92
N GLY A 100 4.72 7.91 8.21
CA GLY A 100 4.86 6.48 8.48
C GLY A 100 4.05 5.95 9.66
N HIS A 101 3.13 6.75 10.22
CA HIS A 101 2.27 6.42 11.37
C HIS A 101 1.40 5.15 11.20
N ALA A 102 1.43 4.42 10.09
CA ALA A 102 0.77 3.13 9.90
C ALA A 102 -0.75 3.00 10.22
N ARG A 103 -1.50 4.07 10.56
CA ARG A 103 -2.97 3.96 10.77
C ARG A 103 -3.67 3.42 9.54
N CYS A 104 -3.17 3.74 8.35
CA CYS A 104 -3.65 3.20 7.08
C CYS A 104 -3.57 1.67 7.02
N VAL A 105 -2.58 1.05 7.69
CA VAL A 105 -2.43 -0.40 7.84
C VAL A 105 -3.47 -0.93 8.83
N GLU A 106 -3.62 -0.29 9.98
CA GLU A 106 -4.53 -0.72 11.06
C GLU A 106 -6.00 -0.72 10.64
N VAL A 107 -6.42 0.35 9.96
CA VAL A 107 -7.80 0.50 9.48
C VAL A 107 -8.04 -0.25 8.18
N CYS A 108 -7.01 -0.85 7.56
CA CYS A 108 -7.17 -1.60 6.33
C CYS A 108 -7.88 -2.93 6.62
N PRO A 109 -9.14 -3.11 6.20
CA PRO A 109 -9.91 -4.32 6.56
C PRO A 109 -9.38 -5.57 5.86
N THR A 110 -8.59 -5.42 4.79
CA THR A 110 -8.04 -6.52 4.00
C THR A 110 -6.53 -6.68 4.15
N GLY A 111 -5.88 -5.89 5.00
CA GLY A 111 -4.41 -5.90 5.11
C GLY A 111 -3.69 -5.50 3.82
N ALA A 112 -4.37 -4.82 2.88
CA ALA A 112 -3.84 -4.42 1.59
C ALA A 112 -2.74 -3.35 1.66
N ILE A 113 -2.49 -2.77 2.83
CA ILE A 113 -1.55 -1.67 3.01
C ILE A 113 -0.46 -2.12 3.97
N GLN A 114 0.78 -1.85 3.60
CA GLN A 114 1.94 -1.99 4.47
C GLN A 114 2.70 -0.66 4.43
N VAL A 115 3.25 -0.24 5.57
CA VAL A 115 4.22 0.87 5.55
C VAL A 115 5.57 0.26 5.24
N THR A 116 6.15 0.65 4.11
CA THR A 116 7.47 0.21 3.69
C THR A 116 8.39 1.41 3.57
N LEU A 117 9.68 1.16 3.40
CA LEU A 117 10.60 2.20 2.97
C LEU A 117 10.36 2.51 1.49
N GLY A 118 10.54 3.78 1.11
CA GLY A 118 10.48 4.28 -0.26
C GLY A 118 11.52 3.66 -1.18
N ASP A 119 11.81 4.30 -2.31
CA ASP A 119 12.90 3.85 -3.18
C ASP A 119 14.25 3.98 -2.44
N VAL A 120 14.71 2.86 -1.88
CA VAL A 120 15.99 2.75 -1.15
C VAL A 120 17.16 2.45 -2.08
N SER A 121 16.92 2.15 -3.36
CA SER A 121 17.96 1.73 -4.32
C SER A 121 19.02 2.80 -4.59
N ARG A 122 18.77 4.05 -4.16
CA ARG A 122 19.69 5.20 -4.31
C ARG A 122 20.05 5.85 -2.98
N ARG A 123 19.73 5.21 -1.85
CA ARG A 123 19.93 5.79 -0.52
C ARG A 123 21.18 5.23 0.13
N ASN A 124 22.18 6.09 0.28
CA ASN A 124 23.44 5.77 0.95
C ASN A 124 23.40 6.16 2.45
N ASP A 125 22.22 6.52 2.95
CA ASP A 125 21.98 6.98 4.33
C ASP A 125 21.13 6.00 5.14
N LEU A 126 20.95 4.78 4.63
CA LEU A 126 20.30 3.67 5.33
C LEU A 126 21.26 2.48 5.41
N PRO A 127 21.42 1.88 6.59
CA PRO A 127 22.18 0.65 6.73
C PRO A 127 21.45 -0.52 6.09
N VAL A 128 22.21 -1.47 5.59
CA VAL A 128 21.72 -2.71 4.99
C VAL A 128 21.43 -3.71 6.10
N ILE A 129 20.16 -4.05 6.27
CA ILE A 129 19.67 -4.92 7.35
C ILE A 129 18.89 -6.12 6.79
N GLY A 130 19.04 -7.27 7.43
CA GLY A 130 18.21 -8.45 7.19
C GLY A 130 16.81 -8.32 7.81
N ASP A 131 15.93 -9.27 7.49
CA ASP A 131 14.56 -9.32 8.02
C ASP A 131 14.51 -9.49 9.55
N ASP A 132 15.59 -10.01 10.15
CA ASP A 132 15.78 -10.23 11.58
C ASP A 132 16.48 -9.07 12.30
N LEU A 133 16.65 -7.93 11.61
CA LEU A 133 17.33 -6.72 12.06
C LEU A 133 18.85 -6.84 12.26
N GLN A 134 19.47 -7.94 11.82
CA GLN A 134 20.94 -8.04 11.79
C GLN A 134 21.51 -7.19 10.66
N ALA A 135 22.68 -6.57 10.90
CA ALA A 135 23.49 -6.02 9.84
C ALA A 135 23.93 -7.16 8.90
N VAL A 136 23.68 -6.99 7.60
CA VAL A 136 24.05 -8.02 6.61
C VAL A 136 25.56 -8.26 6.66
N GLY A 137 25.95 -9.53 6.78
CA GLY A 137 27.35 -9.94 6.91
C GLY A 137 27.93 -9.86 8.32
N MET A 138 27.17 -9.43 9.33
CA MET A 138 27.65 -9.24 10.71
C MET A 138 26.79 -10.01 11.73
N PRO A 139 26.98 -11.34 11.87
CA PRO A 139 26.18 -12.17 12.77
C PRO A 139 26.29 -11.72 14.24
N GLY A 140 25.16 -11.41 14.87
CA GLY A 140 25.10 -10.93 16.25
C GLY A 140 25.13 -9.42 16.41
N LEU A 141 25.29 -8.65 15.32
CA LEU A 141 25.17 -7.19 15.32
C LEU A 141 23.79 -6.76 14.79
N TYR A 142 22.96 -6.20 15.65
CA TYR A 142 21.58 -5.82 15.36
C TYR A 142 21.41 -4.30 15.31
N LEU A 143 20.48 -3.81 14.48
CA LEU A 143 20.11 -2.40 14.40
C LEU A 143 18.63 -2.22 14.78
N ALA A 144 18.35 -1.30 15.69
CA ALA A 144 16.99 -1.06 16.18
C ALA A 144 16.62 0.43 16.16
N GLY A 145 15.32 0.71 16.25
CA GLY A 145 14.80 2.09 16.25
C GLY A 145 15.06 2.82 14.93
N GLU A 146 15.36 4.11 15.01
CA GLU A 146 15.42 4.98 13.83
C GLU A 146 16.53 4.62 12.82
N LEU A 147 17.55 3.86 13.23
CA LEU A 147 18.62 3.41 12.34
C LEU A 147 18.08 2.59 11.16
N THR A 148 16.99 1.85 11.39
CA THR A 148 16.28 1.05 10.38
C THR A 148 15.47 1.88 9.38
N GLY A 149 15.43 3.21 9.53
CA GLY A 149 14.65 4.12 8.69
C GLY A 149 13.23 4.42 9.22
N PHE A 150 12.85 3.86 10.37
CA PHE A 150 11.53 4.06 10.99
C PHE A 150 11.59 5.00 12.21
N ALA A 151 10.92 6.15 12.14
CA ALA A 151 10.97 7.21 13.16
C ALA A 151 9.70 7.29 14.02
N LEU A 152 9.27 6.15 14.59
CA LEU A 152 8.13 6.06 15.51
C LEU A 152 8.49 5.28 16.78
N VAL A 153 7.99 5.75 17.92
CA VAL A 153 8.25 5.12 19.23
C VAL A 153 7.76 3.67 19.25
N ARG A 154 6.56 3.37 18.74
CA ARG A 154 6.05 2.00 18.62
C ARG A 154 6.97 1.10 17.82
N THR A 155 7.43 1.54 16.66
CA THR A 155 8.34 0.75 15.81
C THR A 155 9.68 0.54 16.49
N ALA A 156 10.20 1.58 17.16
CA ALA A 156 11.42 1.48 17.94
C ALA A 156 11.31 0.45 19.07
N VAL A 157 10.21 0.46 19.83
CA VAL A 157 9.90 -0.55 20.85
C VAL A 157 9.82 -1.94 20.22
N GLN A 158 9.09 -2.09 19.12
CA GLN A 158 8.93 -3.39 18.45
C GLN A 158 10.26 -3.94 17.94
N HIS A 159 11.14 -3.10 17.37
CA HIS A 159 12.49 -3.51 16.96
C HIS A 159 13.31 -3.97 18.17
N GLY A 160 13.29 -3.23 19.27
CA GLY A 160 13.98 -3.64 20.49
C GLY A 160 13.53 -5.01 21.01
N VAL A 161 12.22 -5.24 21.04
CA VAL A 161 11.62 -6.54 21.42
C VAL A 161 12.07 -7.66 20.48
N SER A 162 11.98 -7.45 19.17
CA SER A 162 12.39 -8.44 18.17
C SER A 162 13.87 -8.81 18.28
N VAL A 163 14.75 -7.84 18.54
CA VAL A 163 16.19 -8.11 18.72
C VAL A 163 16.44 -9.01 19.92
N ALA A 164 15.85 -8.70 21.08
CA ALA A 164 15.99 -9.55 22.28
C ALA A 164 15.47 -10.98 22.04
N GLU A 165 14.36 -11.14 21.32
CA GLU A 165 13.83 -12.45 20.94
C GLU A 165 14.76 -13.21 19.98
N SER A 166 15.34 -12.54 18.99
CA SER A 166 16.30 -13.14 18.06
C SER A 166 17.57 -13.60 18.78
N VAL A 167 18.10 -12.79 19.69
CA VAL A 167 19.27 -13.14 20.52
C VAL A 167 18.94 -14.34 21.42
N SER A 168 17.77 -14.35 22.06
CA SER A 168 17.35 -15.48 22.91
C SER A 168 17.24 -16.80 22.12
N LYS A 169 16.80 -16.75 20.86
CA LYS A 169 16.68 -17.93 19.98
C LYS A 169 18.03 -18.44 19.49
N SER A 170 18.99 -17.55 19.23
CA SER A 170 20.33 -17.90 18.76
C SER A 170 21.34 -18.18 19.88
N ARG A 171 20.96 -17.94 21.14
CA ARG A 171 21.77 -18.19 22.32
C ARG A 171 22.08 -19.67 22.49
N ASP A 172 23.37 -19.97 22.63
CA ASP A 172 23.86 -21.29 23.01
C ASP A 172 23.63 -21.54 24.51
N ARG A 173 22.75 -22.49 24.82
CA ARG A 173 22.34 -22.84 26.19
C ARG A 173 23.42 -23.58 26.99
N SER A 174 24.47 -24.09 26.35
CA SER A 174 25.59 -24.73 27.08
C SER A 174 26.38 -23.73 27.94
N ARG A 175 26.17 -22.43 27.71
CA ARG A 175 26.80 -21.31 28.43
C ARG A 175 26.19 -21.05 29.82
N ASP A 176 25.03 -21.61 30.12
CA ASP A 176 24.36 -21.45 31.44
C ASP A 176 25.07 -22.22 32.56
N THR A 177 25.92 -23.20 32.23
CA THR A 177 26.58 -24.10 33.19
C THR A 177 28.07 -23.81 33.43
N GLN A 178 28.65 -22.81 32.76
CA GLN A 178 30.08 -22.46 32.93
C GLN A 178 30.25 -21.37 34.00
N THR A 179 30.99 -21.70 35.05
CA THR A 179 31.22 -20.86 36.23
C THR A 179 32.53 -20.07 36.13
N GLU A 180 32.42 -18.78 36.49
CA GLU A 180 33.45 -17.85 36.98
C GLU A 180 34.33 -17.08 35.96
N ASP A 181 34.94 -17.66 34.92
CA ASP A 181 35.81 -16.88 33.99
C ASP A 181 35.05 -16.05 32.93
N TYR A 182 33.82 -16.45 32.58
CA TYR A 182 32.97 -15.77 31.58
C TYR A 182 31.99 -14.74 32.19
N ALA A 183 32.18 -14.39 33.48
CA ALA A 183 31.30 -13.48 34.19
C ALA A 183 31.27 -12.05 33.59
N GLU A 184 32.34 -11.64 32.89
CA GLU A 184 32.45 -10.32 32.26
C GLU A 184 31.73 -10.18 30.90
N ILE A 185 31.45 -11.29 30.20
CA ILE A 185 30.83 -11.26 28.87
C ILE A 185 29.31 -11.35 28.99
N VAL A 186 28.59 -10.33 28.51
CA VAL A 186 27.12 -10.32 28.53
C VAL A 186 26.50 -11.04 27.33
N ASP A 187 25.26 -11.52 27.47
CA ASP A 187 24.52 -12.11 26.35
C ASP A 187 24.20 -11.04 25.28
N LEU A 188 23.86 -9.83 25.73
CA LEU A 188 23.45 -8.72 24.86
C LEU A 188 23.93 -7.37 25.39
N LEU A 189 24.76 -6.67 24.62
CA LEU A 189 25.13 -5.28 24.90
C LEU A 189 24.30 -4.33 24.03
N ILE A 190 23.61 -3.40 24.66
CA ILE A 190 22.67 -2.49 24.00
C ILE A 190 23.29 -1.09 24.01
N ILE A 191 23.45 -0.48 22.85
CA ILE A 191 24.02 0.87 22.73
C ILE A 191 22.90 1.88 22.48
N GLY A 192 22.61 2.70 23.49
CA GLY A 192 21.57 3.72 23.53
C GLY A 192 20.37 3.36 24.41
N ALA A 193 20.04 4.22 25.36
CA ALA A 193 18.90 4.11 26.28
C ALA A 193 17.67 4.93 25.80
N GLY A 194 17.40 4.89 24.49
CA GLY A 194 16.15 5.36 23.90
C GLY A 194 15.02 4.32 24.00
N PRO A 195 13.83 4.59 23.43
CA PRO A 195 12.70 3.66 23.47
C PRO A 195 13.02 2.25 22.94
N ALA A 196 13.83 2.14 21.89
CA ALA A 196 14.27 0.84 21.37
C ALA A 196 15.17 0.09 22.34
N GLY A 197 16.18 0.76 22.91
CA GLY A 197 17.13 0.14 23.83
C GLY A 197 16.49 -0.28 25.15
N ILE A 198 15.62 0.56 25.72
CA ILE A 198 14.89 0.24 26.95
C ILE A 198 13.93 -0.93 26.71
N ALA A 199 13.18 -0.94 25.60
CA ALA A 199 12.31 -2.08 25.26
C ALA A 199 13.11 -3.37 25.04
N CYS A 200 14.28 -3.28 24.40
CA CYS A 200 15.21 -4.40 24.22
C CYS A 200 15.67 -4.95 25.57
N ALA A 201 16.10 -4.09 26.49
CA ALA A 201 16.53 -4.49 27.83
C ALA A 201 15.41 -5.10 28.68
N LEU A 202 14.20 -4.53 28.63
CA LEU A 202 13.03 -5.08 29.33
C LEU A 202 12.69 -6.48 28.79
N LYS A 203 12.70 -6.67 27.47
CA LYS A 203 12.44 -7.98 26.85
C LYS A 203 13.56 -8.98 27.14
N ALA A 204 14.82 -8.54 27.08
CA ALA A 204 15.97 -9.35 27.43
C ALA A 204 15.86 -9.87 28.87
N LYS A 205 15.45 -9.01 29.81
CA LYS A 205 15.19 -9.39 31.21
C LYS A 205 14.02 -10.37 31.34
N GLU A 206 12.92 -10.15 30.63
CA GLU A 206 11.78 -11.09 30.58
C GLU A 206 12.21 -12.49 30.09
N LEU A 207 13.17 -12.54 29.17
CA LEU A 207 13.72 -13.78 28.60
C LEU A 207 14.92 -14.36 29.38
N GLY A 208 15.33 -13.73 30.49
CA GLY A 208 16.45 -14.19 31.32
C GLY A 208 17.84 -13.96 30.72
N LEU A 209 18.01 -13.04 29.76
CA LEU A 209 19.31 -12.69 29.18
C LEU A 209 20.08 -11.73 30.09
N ARG A 210 21.40 -11.92 30.20
CA ARG A 210 22.30 -10.92 30.81
C ARG A 210 22.51 -9.80 29.81
N ALA A 211 21.89 -8.64 30.06
CA ALA A 211 21.97 -7.48 29.18
C ALA A 211 22.42 -6.22 29.92
N ARG A 212 23.25 -5.41 29.26
CA ARG A 212 23.71 -4.10 29.73
C ARG A 212 23.45 -3.04 28.68
N ILE A 213 23.04 -1.84 29.11
CA ILE A 213 22.87 -0.67 28.25
C ILE A 213 24.02 0.31 28.46
N LEU A 214 24.63 0.80 27.38
CA LEU A 214 25.55 1.95 27.39
C LEU A 214 24.83 3.17 26.79
N GLU A 215 24.78 4.27 27.53
CA GLU A 215 24.15 5.53 27.10
C GLU A 215 25.15 6.68 27.20
N GLN A 216 25.27 7.47 26.13
CA GLN A 216 26.22 8.58 26.07
C GLN A 216 25.78 9.77 26.95
N GLU A 217 24.48 9.99 27.10
CA GLU A 217 23.91 11.07 27.90
C GLU A 217 23.76 10.65 29.36
N VAL A 218 23.63 11.65 30.25
CA VAL A 218 23.31 11.41 31.67
C VAL A 218 21.84 10.99 31.85
N ASN A 219 20.94 11.54 31.04
CA ASN A 219 19.50 11.27 31.10
C ASN A 219 19.09 10.27 30.02
N ILE A 220 18.33 9.25 30.42
CA ILE A 220 17.77 8.26 29.48
C ILE A 220 16.49 8.77 28.79
N GLY A 221 16.07 8.12 27.71
CA GLY A 221 14.90 8.47 26.89
C GLY A 221 15.24 8.88 25.45
N GLY A 222 16.53 8.90 25.10
CA GLY A 222 17.03 9.12 23.74
C GLY A 222 16.54 10.44 23.11
N THR A 223 16.23 10.41 21.82
CA THR A 223 15.76 11.59 21.06
C THR A 223 14.57 12.30 21.72
N VAL A 224 13.66 11.56 22.37
CA VAL A 224 12.47 12.13 23.00
C VAL A 224 12.86 13.02 24.19
N ALA A 225 13.86 12.62 24.98
CA ALA A 225 14.32 13.42 26.12
C ALA A 225 14.89 14.79 25.71
N ALA A 226 15.34 14.93 24.47
CA ALA A 226 15.86 16.19 23.92
C ALA A 226 14.80 17.11 23.30
N TYR A 227 13.53 16.69 23.27
CA TYR A 227 12.45 17.53 22.76
C TYR A 227 12.14 18.72 23.67
N PRO A 228 11.53 19.81 23.15
CA PRO A 228 11.02 20.89 23.98
C PRO A 228 10.02 20.41 25.04
N ARG A 229 9.90 21.15 26.15
CA ARG A 229 8.94 20.88 27.22
C ARG A 229 7.51 20.87 26.68
N ARG A 230 6.67 19.99 27.23
CA ARG A 230 5.26 19.79 26.83
C ARG A 230 5.06 19.40 25.37
N LYS A 231 6.12 19.00 24.64
CA LYS A 231 5.98 18.52 23.26
C LYS A 231 5.13 17.26 23.25
N MET A 232 4.07 17.26 22.44
CA MET A 232 3.28 16.06 22.16
C MET A 232 4.08 15.14 21.24
N VAL A 233 4.29 13.91 21.69
CA VAL A 233 5.06 12.87 21.01
C VAL A 233 4.11 11.81 20.51
N MET A 234 4.14 11.58 19.20
CA MET A 234 3.38 10.52 18.57
C MET A 234 4.00 9.17 18.94
N THR A 235 3.22 8.31 19.59
CA THR A 235 3.67 6.99 20.04
C THR A 235 2.91 5.86 19.39
N GLN A 236 1.60 6.08 19.18
CA GLN A 236 0.60 5.06 18.87
C GLN A 236 0.40 4.02 19.99
N PRO A 237 -0.77 3.36 20.01
CA PRO A 237 -0.98 2.26 20.94
C PRO A 237 0.09 1.18 20.77
N LEU A 238 0.75 0.81 21.86
CA LEU A 238 1.84 -0.16 21.84
C LEU A 238 1.84 -0.99 23.14
N VAL A 239 2.57 -2.10 23.13
CA VAL A 239 2.73 -2.95 24.31
C VAL A 239 4.20 -2.94 24.71
N LEU A 240 4.46 -2.66 25.98
CA LEU A 240 5.79 -2.70 26.57
C LEU A 240 6.00 -4.00 27.36
N PRO A 241 7.14 -4.68 27.18
CA PRO A 241 7.53 -5.81 28.03
C PRO A 241 7.55 -5.40 29.51
N LEU A 242 7.09 -6.29 30.39
CA LEU A 242 7.04 -6.10 31.84
C LEU A 242 6.19 -4.91 32.35
N HIS A 243 5.47 -4.20 31.47
CA HIS A 243 4.60 -3.07 31.82
C HIS A 243 3.15 -3.23 31.33
N GLY A 244 2.94 -3.63 30.06
CA GLY A 244 1.62 -3.78 29.46
C GLY A 244 1.30 -2.75 28.38
N LYS A 245 0.01 -2.51 28.13
CA LYS A 245 -0.47 -1.70 27.00
C LYS A 245 -0.42 -0.20 27.33
N LEU A 246 0.18 0.58 26.43
CA LEU A 246 0.05 2.02 26.33
C LEU A 246 -1.02 2.32 25.28
N PRO A 247 -2.23 2.78 25.66
CA PRO A 247 -3.37 2.86 24.73
C PRO A 247 -3.47 4.17 23.93
N LYS A 248 -2.79 5.24 24.34
CA LYS A 248 -2.93 6.55 23.69
C LYS A 248 -2.12 6.66 22.39
N ASN A 249 -2.56 7.51 21.49
CA ASN A 249 -1.87 7.81 20.24
C ASN A 249 -0.65 8.74 20.43
N GLU A 250 -0.72 9.59 21.45
CA GLU A 250 0.28 10.60 21.76
C GLU A 250 0.38 10.78 23.26
N TYR A 251 1.58 11.16 23.71
CA TYR A 251 1.86 11.48 25.10
C TYR A 251 2.72 12.74 25.14
N GLN A 252 2.63 13.50 26.23
CA GLN A 252 3.62 14.54 26.49
C GLN A 252 4.99 13.90 26.69
N LYS A 253 6.04 14.60 26.24
CA LYS A 253 7.43 14.21 26.40
C LYS A 253 7.75 13.76 27.83
N GLU A 254 7.37 14.56 28.81
CA GLU A 254 7.69 14.36 30.22
C GLU A 254 7.14 13.02 30.70
N VAL A 255 5.86 12.74 30.40
CA VAL A 255 5.20 11.48 30.74
C VAL A 255 5.92 10.26 30.15
N LEU A 256 6.43 10.36 28.91
CA LEU A 256 7.19 9.27 28.30
C LEU A 256 8.56 9.09 28.94
N VAL A 257 9.27 10.19 29.21
CA VAL A 257 10.60 10.13 29.83
C VAL A 257 10.50 9.59 31.26
N GLU A 258 9.51 10.03 32.04
CA GLU A 258 9.22 9.50 33.37
C GLU A 258 8.89 8.00 33.30
N LEU A 259 8.03 7.58 32.38
CA LEU A 259 7.73 6.16 32.16
C LEU A 259 9.01 5.34 31.90
N TRP A 260 9.92 5.84 31.05
CA TRP A 260 11.18 5.15 30.75
C TRP A 260 12.08 5.03 31.98
N GLN A 261 12.18 6.10 32.78
CA GLN A 261 12.95 6.13 34.01
C GLN A 261 12.37 5.21 35.09
N ASP A 262 11.05 5.21 35.25
CA ASP A 262 10.35 4.35 36.19
C ASP A 262 10.50 2.89 35.83
N LEU A 263 10.40 2.53 34.56
CA LEU A 263 10.62 1.16 34.11
C LEU A 263 12.07 0.71 34.32
N ALA A 264 13.04 1.56 34.00
CA ALA A 264 14.45 1.27 34.23
C ALA A 264 14.75 1.00 35.72
N LYS A 265 14.21 1.84 36.61
CA LYS A 265 14.36 1.71 38.07
C LYS A 265 13.60 0.51 38.62
N LYS A 266 12.30 0.40 38.32
CA LYS A 266 11.40 -0.66 38.80
C LYS A 266 11.93 -2.06 38.45
N HIS A 267 12.49 -2.19 37.25
CA HIS A 267 13.04 -3.45 36.78
C HIS A 267 14.55 -3.55 36.95
N ALA A 268 15.21 -2.64 37.66
CA ALA A 268 16.66 -2.64 37.90
C ALA A 268 17.45 -3.04 36.64
N LEU A 269 17.26 -2.27 35.56
CA LEU A 269 17.99 -2.47 34.32
C LEU A 269 19.46 -2.04 34.53
N ASP A 270 20.41 -2.82 34.03
CA ASP A 270 21.84 -2.46 34.06
C ASP A 270 22.11 -1.41 32.98
N ILE A 271 22.17 -0.13 33.38
CA ILE A 271 22.37 1.02 32.49
C ILE A 271 23.57 1.82 32.99
N GLN A 272 24.55 2.01 32.12
CA GLN A 272 25.69 2.88 32.36
C GLN A 272 25.58 4.14 31.49
N THR A 273 25.32 5.27 32.12
CA THR A 273 25.16 6.59 31.49
C THR A 273 26.49 7.34 31.39
N GLY A 274 26.58 8.34 30.51
CA GLY A 274 27.83 9.10 30.30
C GLY A 274 28.91 8.31 29.54
N VAL A 275 28.54 7.22 28.87
CA VAL A 275 29.47 6.33 28.16
C VAL A 275 29.26 6.45 26.65
N ARG A 276 30.18 7.12 25.97
CA ARG A 276 30.22 7.18 24.51
C ARG A 276 30.96 5.96 23.96
N VAL A 277 30.34 5.28 23.01
CA VAL A 277 30.99 4.20 22.24
C VAL A 277 31.78 4.78 21.09
N ASP A 278 33.05 4.39 21.00
CA ASP A 278 33.98 4.87 19.99
C ASP A 278 34.19 3.85 18.86
N ASN A 279 34.22 2.56 19.21
CA ASN A 279 34.50 1.48 18.26
C ASN A 279 33.80 0.16 18.64
N ILE A 280 33.51 -0.67 17.64
CA ILE A 280 32.89 -2.00 17.80
C ILE A 280 33.50 -2.93 16.76
N PHE A 281 34.01 -4.09 17.19
CA PHE A 281 34.51 -5.13 16.30
C PHE A 281 34.24 -6.52 16.90
N SER A 282 34.31 -7.56 16.07
CA SER A 282 34.11 -8.95 16.50
C SER A 282 35.40 -9.75 16.38
N LEU A 283 35.74 -10.51 17.42
CA LEU A 283 36.84 -11.46 17.46
C LEU A 283 36.27 -12.83 17.85
N ASN A 284 36.43 -13.84 16.99
CA ASN A 284 35.97 -15.22 17.25
C ASN A 284 34.49 -15.34 17.64
N GLY A 285 33.62 -14.47 17.11
CA GLY A 285 32.18 -14.47 17.41
C GLY A 285 31.81 -13.78 18.73
N ILE A 286 32.76 -13.09 19.38
CA ILE A 286 32.52 -12.22 20.54
C ILE A 286 32.77 -10.78 20.10
N TYR A 287 31.82 -9.90 20.37
CA TYR A 287 31.95 -8.47 20.13
C TYR A 287 32.71 -7.80 21.26
N THR A 288 33.67 -6.96 20.88
CA THR A 288 34.36 -6.02 21.78
C THR A 288 33.90 -4.60 21.43
N VAL A 289 33.45 -3.87 22.45
CA VAL A 289 32.98 -2.48 22.34
C VAL A 289 33.91 -1.59 23.16
N GLU A 290 34.53 -0.62 22.48
CA GLU A 290 35.51 0.30 23.09
C GLU A 290 34.87 1.64 23.40
N THR A 291 35.20 2.17 24.57
CA THR A 291 34.74 3.46 25.07
C THR A 291 35.90 4.17 25.76
N GLY A 292 35.79 5.48 25.98
CA GLY A 292 36.75 6.25 26.79
C GLY A 292 36.91 5.77 28.25
N LEU A 293 36.04 4.88 28.75
CA LEU A 293 36.11 4.31 30.09
C LEU A 293 36.66 2.88 30.14
N GLY A 294 36.86 2.24 28.98
CA GLY A 294 37.31 0.84 28.91
C GLY A 294 36.59 0.02 27.83
N GLN A 295 36.80 -1.29 27.88
CA GLN A 295 36.26 -2.26 26.92
C GLN A 295 35.14 -3.11 27.53
N TYR A 296 34.16 -3.47 26.70
CA TYR A 296 33.02 -4.30 27.06
C TYR A 296 32.90 -5.46 26.08
N GLN A 297 32.58 -6.65 26.56
CA GLN A 297 32.45 -7.85 25.73
C GLN A 297 31.03 -8.41 25.73
N ALA A 298 30.55 -8.85 24.56
CA ALA A 298 29.22 -9.43 24.41
C ALA A 298 29.12 -10.44 23.28
N TYR A 299 28.20 -11.40 23.40
CA TYR A 299 27.88 -12.33 22.31
C TYR A 299 27.05 -11.69 21.20
N ALA A 300 26.21 -10.71 21.55
CA ALA A 300 25.43 -9.93 20.61
C ALA A 300 25.43 -8.44 21.00
N VAL A 301 25.32 -7.57 20.00
CA VAL A 301 25.25 -6.12 20.17
C VAL A 301 24.02 -5.58 19.48
N CYS A 302 23.23 -4.76 20.20
CA CYS A 302 22.08 -4.05 19.65
C CYS A 302 22.37 -2.55 19.56
N LEU A 303 22.48 -2.03 18.34
CA LEU A 303 22.67 -0.60 18.08
C LEU A 303 21.30 0.10 18.07
N ALA A 304 20.97 0.79 19.17
CA ALA A 304 19.73 1.53 19.39
C ALA A 304 19.98 3.06 19.45
N LEU A 305 20.91 3.54 18.63
CA LEU A 305 21.50 4.89 18.69
C LEU A 305 20.59 6.03 18.19
N GLY A 306 19.50 5.70 17.48
CA GLY A 306 18.68 6.68 16.77
C GLY A 306 19.43 7.37 15.60
N ARG A 307 18.79 8.36 14.97
CA ARG A 307 19.39 9.12 13.85
C ARG A 307 19.65 10.60 14.14
N ARG A 308 19.22 11.11 15.30
CA ARG A 308 19.50 12.49 15.73
C ARG A 308 21.00 12.78 15.72
N GLY A 309 21.77 11.85 16.28
CA GLY A 309 23.22 11.97 16.40
C GLY A 309 23.65 13.22 17.18
N THR A 310 24.89 13.65 16.94
CA THR A 310 25.49 14.82 17.60
C THR A 310 25.09 16.09 16.85
N PRO A 311 24.64 17.17 17.53
CA PRO A 311 24.32 18.42 16.84
C PRO A 311 25.49 18.93 15.98
N ARG A 312 25.19 19.31 14.74
CA ARG A 312 26.19 19.89 13.84
C ARG A 312 26.68 21.24 14.37
N LYS A 313 27.98 21.44 14.26
CA LYS A 313 28.65 22.70 14.56
C LYS A 313 28.65 23.62 13.32
N LEU A 314 28.59 24.93 13.54
CA LEU A 314 28.74 25.99 12.54
C LEU A 314 30.19 26.14 12.08
N GLY A 315 31.16 25.84 12.95
CA GLY A 315 32.59 26.00 12.68
C GLY A 315 33.01 27.46 12.57
N VAL A 316 32.34 28.37 13.28
CA VAL A 316 32.61 29.82 13.25
C VAL A 316 33.24 30.30 14.56
N PRO A 317 34.06 31.36 14.53
CA PRO A 317 34.59 31.95 15.76
C PRO A 317 33.48 32.40 16.72
N GLY A 318 33.62 32.06 18.00
CA GLY A 318 32.66 32.39 19.07
C GLY A 318 31.48 31.42 19.22
N GLU A 319 31.47 30.32 18.48
CA GLU A 319 30.45 29.26 18.59
C GLU A 319 30.44 28.54 19.96
N ASP A 320 31.57 28.53 20.66
CA ASP A 320 31.79 27.90 21.97
C ASP A 320 31.24 28.72 23.15
N LYS A 321 30.74 29.94 22.89
CA LYS A 321 30.17 30.82 23.93
C LYS A 321 28.92 30.20 24.57
N GLN A 322 28.72 30.47 25.87
CA GLN A 322 27.59 29.93 26.66
C GLN A 322 26.20 30.29 26.11
N LYS A 323 26.07 31.40 25.38
CA LYS A 323 24.82 31.83 24.73
C LYS A 323 24.41 31.00 23.51
N VAL A 324 25.30 30.12 23.02
CA VAL A 324 25.08 29.29 21.84
C VAL A 324 24.53 27.93 22.27
N LEU A 325 23.31 27.64 21.83
CA LEU A 325 22.53 26.48 22.26
C LEU A 325 22.16 25.62 21.05
N TYR A 326 22.29 24.30 21.18
CA TYR A 326 22.00 23.33 20.09
C TYR A 326 20.66 22.61 20.26
N SER A 327 19.88 23.02 21.25
CA SER A 327 18.56 22.49 21.54
C SER A 327 17.75 23.51 22.32
N LEU A 328 16.50 23.72 21.93
CA LEU A 328 15.53 24.44 22.74
C LEU A 328 14.81 23.45 23.65
N ILE A 329 15.17 23.44 24.94
CA ILE A 329 14.51 22.59 25.94
C ILE A 329 13.18 23.22 26.36
N ASP A 330 13.12 24.53 26.52
CA ASP A 330 11.90 25.21 26.95
C ASP A 330 11.88 26.65 26.42
N ALA A 331 10.78 27.04 25.77
CA ALA A 331 10.64 28.40 25.26
C ALA A 331 10.23 29.40 26.34
N GLU A 332 9.39 29.00 27.31
CA GLU A 332 8.86 29.85 28.39
C GLU A 332 9.97 30.45 29.29
N SER A 333 11.14 29.82 29.31
CA SER A 333 12.33 30.29 30.03
C SER A 333 13.00 31.51 29.38
N TYR A 334 12.53 31.93 28.20
CA TYR A 334 13.05 33.07 27.46
C TYR A 334 11.95 34.11 27.29
N SER A 335 12.10 35.25 27.95
CA SER A 335 11.24 36.43 27.82
C SER A 335 12.09 37.67 27.65
N HIS A 336 11.55 38.70 26.98
CA HIS A 336 12.20 39.99 26.74
C HIS A 336 13.61 39.89 26.11
N SER A 337 13.88 38.82 25.35
CA SER A 337 15.20 38.51 24.82
C SER A 337 15.28 38.70 23.30
N LYS A 338 16.45 39.10 22.81
CA LYS A 338 16.80 39.11 21.38
C LYS A 338 17.39 37.76 21.02
N ILE A 339 16.72 37.00 20.16
CA ILE A 339 17.09 35.60 19.91
C ILE A 339 17.30 35.34 18.43
N LEU A 340 18.44 34.74 18.10
CA LEU A 340 18.74 34.27 16.75
C LEU A 340 18.55 32.75 16.68
N VAL A 341 17.72 32.27 15.77
CA VAL A 341 17.56 30.84 15.46
C VAL A 341 18.15 30.58 14.08
N ILE A 342 19.04 29.60 13.96
CA ILE A 342 19.75 29.28 12.71
C ILE A 342 19.28 27.91 12.20
N GLY A 343 18.63 27.87 11.04
CA GLY A 343 18.18 26.63 10.41
C GLY A 343 16.94 26.80 9.53
N GLY A 344 16.67 25.81 8.68
CA GLY A 344 15.53 25.82 7.75
C GLY A 344 14.71 24.53 7.72
N GLY A 345 14.82 23.71 8.76
CA GLY A 345 13.97 22.52 8.95
C GLY A 345 12.87 22.78 9.98
N ASP A 346 11.94 21.84 10.12
CA ASP A 346 10.82 21.95 11.07
C ASP A 346 11.28 22.25 12.50
N SER A 347 12.38 21.65 12.98
CA SER A 347 12.90 21.93 14.33
C SER A 347 13.29 23.39 14.55
N ALA A 348 13.93 24.01 13.57
CA ALA A 348 14.32 25.43 13.64
C ALA A 348 13.09 26.32 13.62
N VAL A 349 12.11 25.99 12.77
CA VAL A 349 10.86 26.73 12.63
C VAL A 349 9.99 26.62 13.89
N GLU A 350 9.83 25.42 14.43
CA GLU A 350 9.09 25.18 15.68
C GLU A 350 9.74 25.93 16.86
N ALA A 351 11.07 25.91 16.95
CA ALA A 351 11.80 26.65 17.97
C ALA A 351 11.60 28.16 17.83
N ALA A 352 11.75 28.70 16.61
CA ALA A 352 11.57 30.13 16.34
C ALA A 352 10.14 30.60 16.67
N LEU A 353 9.12 29.84 16.24
CA LEU A 353 7.72 30.15 16.54
C LEU A 353 7.39 30.00 18.03
N GLY A 354 7.99 29.03 18.72
CA GLY A 354 7.82 28.84 20.15
C GLY A 354 8.39 30.01 20.96
N LEU A 355 9.59 30.46 20.60
CA LEU A 355 10.26 31.60 21.21
C LEU A 355 9.58 32.93 20.88
N ALA A 356 9.08 33.10 19.66
CA ALA A 356 8.39 34.32 19.20
C ALA A 356 7.04 34.56 19.90
N ARG A 357 6.44 33.51 20.45
CA ARG A 357 5.19 33.61 21.23
C ARG A 357 5.39 34.06 22.66
N GLN A 358 6.62 34.06 23.15
CA GLN A 358 6.90 34.45 24.53
C GLN A 358 6.94 35.96 24.64
N GLU A 359 6.58 36.45 25.83
CA GLU A 359 6.44 37.87 26.10
C GLU A 359 7.76 38.63 25.84
N GLY A 360 7.67 39.71 25.06
CA GLY A 360 8.78 40.63 24.80
C GLY A 360 9.93 40.11 23.93
N ASN A 361 9.87 38.87 23.44
CA ASN A 361 10.97 38.32 22.63
C ASN A 361 11.03 38.93 21.23
N ARG A 362 12.24 39.16 20.73
CA ARG A 362 12.51 39.55 19.34
C ARG A 362 13.29 38.43 18.66
N VAL A 363 12.59 37.62 17.87
CA VAL A 363 13.17 36.42 17.25
C VAL A 363 13.51 36.66 15.78
N THR A 364 14.74 36.31 15.41
CA THR A 364 15.20 36.28 14.01
C THR A 364 15.50 34.83 13.60
N LEU A 365 14.86 34.34 12.54
CA LEU A 365 15.14 33.05 11.92
C LEU A 365 16.05 33.25 10.70
N SER A 366 17.30 32.77 10.81
CA SER A 366 18.30 32.80 9.75
C SER A 366 18.37 31.46 9.03
N TYR A 367 18.32 31.49 7.70
CA TYR A 367 18.49 30.31 6.86
C TYR A 367 19.31 30.62 5.61
N ARG A 368 20.27 29.72 5.31
CA ARG A 368 21.18 29.84 4.16
C ARG A 368 20.53 29.67 2.79
N GLY A 369 19.35 29.05 2.73
CA GLY A 369 18.65 28.82 1.47
C GLY A 369 17.71 29.97 1.10
N GLY A 370 17.40 30.10 -0.18
CA GLY A 370 16.46 31.11 -0.70
C GLY A 370 14.98 30.78 -0.48
N SER A 371 14.65 29.58 -0.01
CA SER A 371 13.28 29.19 0.36
C SER A 371 13.25 27.92 1.23
N PHE A 372 12.21 27.77 2.06
CA PHE A 372 12.01 26.61 2.93
C PHE A 372 11.50 25.39 2.14
N SER A 373 12.40 24.50 1.73
CA SER A 373 12.05 23.29 0.96
C SER A 373 11.82 22.03 1.81
N ARG A 374 12.09 22.10 3.11
CA ARG A 374 12.08 20.95 4.04
C ARG A 374 11.01 21.05 5.14
N VAL A 375 10.26 22.14 5.17
CA VAL A 375 9.27 22.44 6.21
C VAL A 375 7.92 21.87 5.81
N LYS A 376 7.17 21.32 6.77
CA LYS A 376 5.79 20.84 6.50
C LYS A 376 4.87 22.02 6.14
N ALA A 377 3.87 21.77 5.29
CA ALA A 377 2.94 22.80 4.82
C ALA A 377 2.30 23.63 5.95
N LYS A 378 1.90 22.98 7.04
CA LYS A 378 1.36 23.66 8.23
C LYS A 378 2.36 24.62 8.88
N ASN A 379 3.63 24.23 8.97
CA ASN A 379 4.67 25.07 9.53
C ASN A 379 5.05 26.21 8.56
N GLN A 380 5.01 25.96 7.25
CA GLN A 380 5.19 26.99 6.23
C GLN A 380 4.18 28.13 6.40
N GLN A 381 2.88 27.79 6.48
CA GLN A 381 1.81 28.78 6.72
C GLN A 381 2.02 29.53 8.05
N ARG A 382 2.45 28.84 9.12
CA ARG A 382 2.70 29.47 10.41
C ARG A 382 3.87 30.46 10.38
N ILE A 383 4.90 30.22 9.58
CA ILE A 383 5.99 31.18 9.39
C ILE A 383 5.48 32.42 8.67
N GLU A 384 4.74 32.23 7.58
CA GLU A 384 4.17 33.32 6.77
C GLU A 384 3.28 34.21 7.63
N SER A 385 2.33 33.63 8.37
CA SER A 385 1.46 34.39 9.27
C SER A 385 2.23 35.08 10.41
N ALA A 386 3.28 34.44 10.97
CA ALA A 386 4.08 35.06 12.02
C ALA A 386 4.96 36.21 11.51
N ALA A 387 5.44 36.12 10.26
CA ALA A 387 6.18 37.19 9.61
C ALA A 387 5.26 38.36 9.24
N GLU A 388 4.05 38.09 8.72
CA GLU A 388 3.03 39.11 8.44
C GLU A 388 2.57 39.85 9.70
N ALA A 389 2.50 39.15 10.83
CA ALA A 389 2.17 39.72 12.13
C ALA A 389 3.37 40.42 12.84
N ASP A 390 4.53 40.54 12.19
CA ASP A 390 5.78 41.09 12.74
C ASP A 390 6.26 40.41 14.05
N LEU A 391 5.84 39.17 14.28
CA LEU A 391 6.25 38.37 15.45
C LEU A 391 7.59 37.65 15.22
N LEU A 392 7.94 37.37 13.96
CA LEU A 392 9.13 36.63 13.58
C LEU A 392 9.82 37.27 12.37
N ARG A 393 11.07 37.69 12.53
CA ARG A 393 11.88 38.17 11.41
C ARG A 393 12.56 37.01 10.69
N VAL A 394 12.31 36.84 9.40
CA VAL A 394 12.97 35.80 8.59
C VAL A 394 14.06 36.40 7.70
N VAL A 395 15.26 35.81 7.73
CA VAL A 395 16.40 36.23 6.89
C VAL A 395 16.89 35.03 6.07
N LEU A 396 16.53 35.02 4.79
CA LEU A 396 16.95 33.99 3.83
C LEU A 396 18.31 34.31 3.21
N ASN A 397 18.92 33.33 2.54
CA ASN A 397 20.25 33.43 1.96
C ASN A 397 21.31 33.97 2.95
N SER A 398 21.20 33.60 4.22
CA SER A 398 22.07 34.10 5.29
C SER A 398 23.02 33.03 5.82
N ASN A 399 24.29 33.40 6.00
CA ASN A 399 25.33 32.56 6.59
C ASN A 399 26.02 33.31 7.73
N ILE A 400 26.08 32.69 8.91
CA ILE A 400 26.79 33.26 10.06
C ILE A 400 28.29 33.22 9.80
N THR A 401 28.99 34.30 10.13
CA THR A 401 30.46 34.40 9.98
C THR A 401 31.17 34.44 11.32
N GLN A 402 30.60 35.10 12.33
CA GLN A 402 31.20 35.22 13.67
C GLN A 402 30.13 35.50 14.73
N ILE A 403 30.34 34.96 15.93
CA ILE A 403 29.48 35.17 17.10
C ILE A 403 30.26 35.96 18.16
N HIS A 404 29.75 37.11 18.56
CA HIS A 404 30.28 37.95 19.64
C HIS A 404 29.39 37.83 20.89
N ASP A 405 29.78 38.48 21.98
CA ASP A 405 29.03 38.41 23.25
C ASP A 405 27.66 39.10 23.19
N ASP A 406 27.52 40.15 22.38
CA ASP A 406 26.31 40.99 22.26
C ASP A 406 25.65 40.93 20.87
N ARG A 407 26.36 40.42 19.86
CA ARG A 407 25.90 40.41 18.47
C ARG A 407 26.42 39.23 17.66
N VAL A 408 25.83 39.01 16.49
CA VAL A 408 26.27 38.02 15.50
C VAL A 408 26.44 38.72 14.15
N ASP A 409 27.57 38.44 13.50
CA ASP A 409 27.84 38.89 12.14
C ASP A 409 27.41 37.80 11.17
N MET A 410 26.67 38.20 10.13
CA MET A 410 26.21 37.31 9.07
C MET A 410 26.34 37.95 7.69
N ARG A 411 26.62 37.12 6.71
CA ARG A 411 26.58 37.44 5.29
C ARG A 411 25.20 37.13 4.75
N VAL A 412 24.58 38.08 4.04
CA VAL A 412 23.26 37.93 3.43
C VAL A 412 23.38 38.19 1.93
N ASP A 413 23.02 37.19 1.12
CA ASP A 413 23.02 37.32 -0.34
C ASP A 413 21.66 37.82 -0.83
N SER A 414 21.67 38.90 -1.61
CA SER A 414 20.46 39.53 -2.16
C SER A 414 20.58 39.76 -3.67
N SER A 415 19.49 40.13 -4.34
CA SER A 415 19.50 40.51 -5.76
C SER A 415 20.39 41.73 -6.07
N GLN A 416 20.73 42.52 -5.05
CA GLN A 416 21.62 43.68 -5.16
C GLN A 416 23.07 43.37 -4.74
N GLY A 417 23.41 42.10 -4.50
CA GLY A 417 24.73 41.64 -4.09
C GLY A 417 24.78 41.11 -2.65
N THR A 418 25.98 40.72 -2.23
CA THR A 418 26.28 40.17 -0.92
C THR A 418 26.57 41.28 0.09
N VAL A 419 25.84 41.31 1.21
CA VAL A 419 26.00 42.32 2.25
C VAL A 419 26.31 41.66 3.59
N ASN A 420 27.31 42.17 4.30
CA ASN A 420 27.58 41.79 5.69
C ASN A 420 26.70 42.63 6.63
N ARG A 421 26.00 41.97 7.56
CA ARG A 421 25.11 42.58 8.53
C ARG A 421 25.42 42.05 9.93
N SER A 422 25.28 42.90 10.93
CA SER A 422 25.38 42.52 12.33
C SER A 422 24.02 42.59 13.00
N PHE A 423 23.72 41.63 13.86
CA PHE A 423 22.45 41.50 14.57
C PHE A 423 22.71 41.30 16.06
N GLU A 424 22.18 42.20 16.88
CA GLU A 424 22.19 42.05 18.35
C GLU A 424 21.42 40.79 18.76
N ASN A 425 21.95 40.07 19.74
CA ASN A 425 21.28 38.92 20.33
C ASN A 425 21.80 38.62 21.74
N ASP A 426 20.91 38.07 22.56
CA ASP A 426 21.22 37.53 23.87
C ASP A 426 21.46 36.02 23.79
N PHE A 427 20.75 35.33 22.88
CA PHE A 427 20.86 33.88 22.68
C PHE A 427 20.91 33.49 21.19
N VAL A 428 21.64 32.41 20.90
CA VAL A 428 21.76 31.85 19.55
C VAL A 428 21.40 30.36 19.58
N PHE A 429 20.33 29.97 18.90
CA PHE A 429 19.92 28.57 18.74
C PHE A 429 20.38 28.01 17.40
N VAL A 430 21.34 27.08 17.43
CA VAL A 430 21.86 26.38 16.26
C VAL A 430 21.02 25.13 15.99
N MET A 431 20.10 25.23 15.02
CA MET A 431 19.10 24.21 14.67
C MET A 431 19.31 23.68 13.24
N ILE A 432 20.57 23.35 12.91
CA ILE A 432 21.00 22.95 11.55
C ILE A 432 21.04 21.42 11.32
N GLY A 433 20.47 20.66 12.26
CA GLY A 433 20.45 19.19 12.26
C GLY A 433 21.63 18.58 13.01
N GLY A 434 21.68 17.24 13.08
CA GLY A 434 22.78 16.50 13.67
C GLY A 434 23.56 15.67 12.65
N GLU A 435 24.71 15.17 13.07
CA GLU A 435 25.53 14.18 12.40
C GLU A 435 25.10 12.80 12.89
N PRO A 436 24.38 12.01 12.08
CA PRO A 436 24.00 10.66 12.46
C PRO A 436 25.24 9.80 12.71
N PRO A 437 25.15 8.72 13.49
CA PRO A 437 26.29 7.89 13.87
C PRO A 437 26.81 6.97 12.74
N PHE A 438 26.77 7.43 11.49
CA PHE A 438 27.13 6.62 10.31
C PHE A 438 28.60 6.19 10.31
N ASP A 439 29.51 7.03 10.80
CA ASP A 439 30.93 6.68 10.84
C ASP A 439 31.22 5.56 11.84
N LEU A 440 30.52 5.54 12.99
CA LEU A 440 30.57 4.42 13.91
C LEU A 440 30.06 3.15 13.21
N LEU A 441 28.87 3.21 12.60
CA LEU A 441 28.27 2.06 11.91
C LEU A 441 29.18 1.49 10.82
N LYS A 442 29.76 2.34 9.97
CA LYS A 442 30.68 1.92 8.91
C LYS A 442 31.93 1.26 9.47
N ARG A 443 32.54 1.84 10.52
CA ARG A 443 33.71 1.25 11.19
C ARG A 443 33.38 -0.08 11.86
N SER A 444 32.14 -0.25 12.33
CA SER A 444 31.62 -1.52 12.86
C SER A 444 31.28 -2.56 11.79
N GLY A 445 31.55 -2.29 10.49
CA GLY A 445 31.31 -3.23 9.40
C GLY A 445 29.90 -3.18 8.80
N VAL A 446 29.06 -2.23 9.19
CA VAL A 446 27.69 -2.09 8.64
C VAL A 446 27.74 -1.52 7.23
N SER A 447 27.23 -2.28 6.25
CA SER A 447 27.11 -1.83 4.86
C SER A 447 26.00 -0.78 4.70
N PHE A 448 26.24 0.16 3.78
CA PHE A 448 25.27 1.16 3.29
C PHE A 448 25.11 1.06 1.77
N ASP A 449 25.68 0.02 1.14
CA ASP A 449 25.58 -0.17 -0.30
C ASP A 449 24.19 -0.70 -0.67
N PRO A 450 23.38 0.01 -1.47
CA PRO A 450 22.08 -0.49 -1.90
C PRO A 450 22.16 -1.82 -2.67
N ALA A 451 23.32 -2.18 -3.24
CA ALA A 451 23.53 -3.46 -3.92
C ALA A 451 23.46 -4.67 -2.97
N ASP A 452 23.80 -4.47 -1.69
CA ASP A 452 23.75 -5.51 -0.65
C ASP A 452 22.34 -5.67 -0.06
N MET A 453 21.39 -4.79 -0.40
CA MET A 453 20.03 -4.85 0.13
C MET A 453 19.33 -6.14 -0.32
N PRO A 454 18.69 -6.87 0.62
CA PRO A 454 17.95 -8.07 0.27
C PRO A 454 16.85 -7.72 -0.75
N ALA A 455 16.75 -8.54 -1.79
CA ALA A 455 15.83 -8.29 -2.90
C ALA A 455 14.39 -8.27 -2.40
N THR A 456 13.82 -7.07 -2.25
CA THR A 456 12.41 -6.93 -1.90
C THR A 456 11.59 -7.18 -3.16
N GLU A 457 10.81 -8.25 -3.18
CA GLU A 457 9.98 -8.60 -4.33
C GLU A 457 8.81 -7.59 -4.45
N ILE A 458 9.04 -6.47 -5.12
CA ILE A 458 7.98 -5.50 -5.40
C ILE A 458 7.00 -6.17 -6.37
N VAL A 459 5.82 -6.54 -5.86
CA VAL A 459 4.72 -7.09 -6.66
C VAL A 459 4.26 -6.02 -7.67
N LYS A 460 4.88 -6.02 -8.85
CA LYS A 460 4.53 -5.10 -9.93
C LYS A 460 3.12 -5.41 -10.43
N ASN A 461 2.18 -4.53 -10.12
CA ASN A 461 0.85 -4.57 -10.71
C ASN A 461 0.89 -4.22 -12.20
N LYS A 462 1.17 -5.23 -13.04
CA LYS A 462 0.98 -5.12 -14.48
C LYS A 462 -0.52 -5.06 -14.77
N GLY A 463 -0.97 -3.90 -15.27
CA GLY A 463 -2.33 -3.67 -15.75
C GLY A 463 -2.83 -4.82 -16.63
N SER A 464 -4.14 -5.05 -16.63
CA SER A 464 -4.71 -6.20 -17.34
C SER A 464 -4.43 -6.13 -18.85
N SER A 465 -3.77 -7.17 -19.39
CA SER A 465 -3.63 -7.44 -20.84
C SER A 465 -4.96 -7.50 -21.60
N LEU A 466 -6.09 -7.51 -20.89
CA LEU A 466 -7.45 -7.46 -21.41
C LEU A 466 -7.71 -6.23 -22.29
N PHE A 467 -7.13 -5.07 -21.97
CA PHE A 467 -7.38 -3.85 -22.73
C PHE A 467 -6.82 -3.93 -24.16
N ALA A 468 -5.57 -4.39 -24.30
CA ALA A 468 -4.96 -4.62 -25.61
C ALA A 468 -5.72 -5.68 -26.43
N ALA A 469 -6.17 -6.76 -25.78
CA ALA A 469 -6.98 -7.80 -26.43
C ALA A 469 -8.35 -7.28 -26.91
N LEU A 470 -8.98 -6.38 -26.15
CA LEU A 470 -10.25 -5.75 -26.55
C LEU A 470 -10.08 -4.78 -27.72
N ILE A 471 -8.98 -4.03 -27.77
CA ILE A 471 -8.65 -3.17 -28.92
C ILE A 471 -8.44 -4.02 -30.18
N ALA A 472 -7.66 -5.10 -30.09
CA ALA A 472 -7.45 -6.00 -31.21
C ALA A 472 -8.77 -6.60 -31.72
N LEU A 473 -9.66 -7.01 -30.81
CA LEU A 473 -10.98 -7.54 -31.16
C LEU A 473 -11.87 -6.48 -31.83
N LEU A 474 -11.82 -5.22 -31.38
CA LEU A 474 -12.54 -4.12 -32.01
C LEU A 474 -12.06 -3.90 -33.44
N VAL A 475 -10.74 -3.88 -33.68
CA VAL A 475 -10.16 -3.76 -35.02
C VAL A 475 -10.62 -4.90 -35.94
N CYS A 476 -10.56 -6.15 -35.45
CA CYS A 476 -11.06 -7.30 -36.22
C CYS A 476 -12.56 -7.21 -36.51
N SER A 477 -13.36 -6.72 -35.56
CA SER A 477 -14.81 -6.55 -35.75
C SER A 477 -15.12 -5.49 -36.81
N VAL A 478 -14.37 -4.38 -36.82
CA VAL A 478 -14.49 -3.32 -37.84
C VAL A 478 -14.08 -3.84 -39.21
N ALA A 479 -12.98 -4.61 -39.30
CA ALA A 479 -12.54 -5.22 -40.55
C ALA A 479 -13.59 -6.19 -41.13
N ILE A 480 -14.21 -7.01 -40.27
CA ILE A 480 -15.28 -7.93 -40.67
C ILE A 480 -16.55 -7.16 -41.08
N ALA A 481 -16.90 -6.09 -40.38
CA ALA A 481 -18.02 -5.24 -40.78
C ALA A 481 -17.79 -4.60 -42.15
N ALA A 482 -16.57 -4.09 -42.41
CA ALA A 482 -16.19 -3.56 -43.73
C ALA A 482 -16.27 -4.65 -44.82
N TRP A 483 -15.80 -5.87 -44.53
CA TRP A 483 -15.91 -7.01 -45.44
C TRP A 483 -17.36 -7.36 -45.78
N VAL A 484 -18.23 -7.44 -44.77
CA VAL A 484 -19.66 -7.70 -44.96
C VAL A 484 -20.33 -6.59 -45.78
N SER A 485 -19.93 -5.34 -45.60
CA SER A 485 -20.42 -4.21 -46.39
C SER A 485 -19.99 -4.28 -47.86
N VAL A 486 -18.75 -4.69 -48.15
CA VAL A 486 -18.28 -4.88 -49.54
C VAL A 486 -19.07 -5.98 -50.26
N HIS A 487 -19.41 -7.05 -49.54
CA HIS A 487 -20.19 -8.19 -50.08
C HIS A 487 -21.65 -8.15 -49.64
N ALA A 488 -22.21 -6.94 -49.45
CA ALA A 488 -23.56 -6.78 -48.87
C ALA A 488 -24.63 -7.45 -49.73
N GLU A 489 -24.49 -7.45 -51.05
CA GLU A 489 -25.42 -8.12 -51.97
C GLU A 489 -25.52 -9.62 -51.68
N TYR A 490 -24.39 -10.30 -51.46
CA TYR A 490 -24.36 -11.72 -51.10
C TYR A 490 -25.01 -12.00 -49.74
N TYR A 491 -24.61 -11.25 -48.71
CA TYR A 491 -25.08 -11.51 -47.35
C TYR A 491 -26.54 -11.11 -47.11
N SER A 492 -27.04 -10.08 -47.81
CA SER A 492 -28.44 -9.63 -47.71
C SER A 492 -29.41 -10.48 -48.54
N THR A 493 -28.92 -11.15 -49.59
CA THR A 493 -29.75 -12.01 -50.45
C THR A 493 -30.18 -13.29 -49.72
N PRO A 494 -31.47 -13.70 -49.81
CA PRO A 494 -31.94 -14.97 -49.23
C PRO A 494 -31.15 -16.19 -49.73
N LEU A 495 -30.87 -17.15 -48.84
CA LEU A 495 -30.03 -18.34 -49.13
C LEU A 495 -30.35 -19.04 -50.46
N ARG A 496 -31.64 -19.15 -50.81
CA ARG A 496 -32.12 -19.80 -52.03
C ARG A 496 -31.74 -19.09 -53.34
N LEU A 497 -31.47 -17.79 -53.28
CA LEU A 497 -31.13 -16.95 -54.44
C LEU A 497 -29.62 -16.71 -54.55
N ARG A 498 -28.85 -17.00 -53.50
CA ARG A 498 -27.40 -16.81 -53.48
C ARG A 498 -26.63 -17.57 -54.57
N PRO A 499 -27.03 -18.77 -55.03
CA PRO A 499 -26.30 -19.48 -56.10
C PRO A 499 -26.16 -18.71 -57.41
N GLY A 500 -27.05 -17.74 -57.69
CA GLY A 500 -26.97 -16.90 -58.88
C GLY A 500 -26.03 -15.69 -58.77
N LEU A 501 -25.37 -15.49 -57.63
CA LEU A 501 -24.49 -14.34 -57.40
C LEU A 501 -23.03 -14.67 -57.69
N VAL A 502 -22.29 -13.72 -58.25
CA VAL A 502 -20.86 -13.86 -58.63
C VAL A 502 -19.98 -14.29 -57.45
N ASP A 503 -20.27 -13.78 -56.25
CA ASP A 503 -19.49 -14.08 -55.05
C ASP A 503 -19.82 -15.44 -54.42
N HIS A 504 -20.82 -16.17 -54.92
CA HIS A 504 -21.32 -17.40 -54.28
C HIS A 504 -20.27 -18.49 -54.14
N ASP A 505 -19.52 -18.74 -55.20
CA ASP A 505 -18.53 -19.83 -55.22
C ASP A 505 -17.37 -19.58 -54.26
N LYS A 506 -17.08 -18.31 -53.95
CA LYS A 506 -16.04 -17.91 -53.00
C LYS A 506 -16.55 -17.87 -51.56
N LEU A 507 -17.73 -17.28 -51.33
CA LEU A 507 -18.23 -16.93 -50.00
C LEU A 507 -19.12 -18.01 -49.36
N ARG A 508 -19.63 -18.98 -50.12
CA ARG A 508 -20.40 -20.09 -49.52
C ARG A 508 -19.53 -20.87 -48.52
N PRO A 509 -20.12 -21.59 -47.54
CA PRO A 509 -19.34 -22.32 -46.52
C PRO A 509 -18.31 -23.30 -47.10
N SER A 510 -18.61 -23.92 -48.26
CA SER A 510 -17.72 -24.83 -49.00
C SER A 510 -16.86 -24.13 -50.08
N GLY A 511 -17.00 -22.82 -50.23
CA GLY A 511 -16.20 -22.00 -51.14
C GLY A 511 -14.82 -21.69 -50.58
N THR A 512 -13.93 -21.17 -51.41
CA THR A 512 -12.52 -20.95 -51.03
C THR A 512 -12.35 -20.06 -49.80
N ILE A 513 -13.07 -18.94 -49.72
CA ILE A 513 -12.99 -17.99 -48.60
C ILE A 513 -13.78 -18.53 -47.41
N GLY A 514 -15.00 -19.02 -47.65
CA GLY A 514 -15.84 -19.59 -46.59
C GLY A 514 -15.13 -20.72 -45.86
N LEU A 515 -14.56 -21.68 -46.58
CA LEU A 515 -13.83 -22.81 -46.01
C LEU A 515 -12.57 -22.37 -45.24
N SER A 516 -11.81 -21.42 -45.79
CA SER A 516 -10.61 -20.86 -45.13
C SER A 516 -10.96 -20.26 -43.77
N LEU A 517 -12.06 -19.50 -43.68
CA LEU A 517 -12.54 -18.95 -42.42
C LEU A 517 -12.98 -20.03 -41.43
N GLY A 518 -13.59 -21.12 -41.92
CA GLY A 518 -13.95 -22.29 -41.10
C GLY A 518 -12.73 -23.01 -40.51
N VAL A 519 -11.67 -23.18 -41.31
CA VAL A 519 -10.38 -23.76 -40.87
C VAL A 519 -9.70 -22.85 -39.84
N LEU A 520 -9.62 -21.55 -40.10
CA LEU A 520 -9.06 -20.57 -39.16
C LEU A 520 -9.84 -20.53 -37.85
N ALA A 521 -11.17 -20.56 -37.91
CA ALA A 521 -12.02 -20.64 -36.73
C ALA A 521 -11.74 -21.92 -35.92
N THR A 522 -11.57 -23.05 -36.61
CA THR A 522 -11.23 -24.33 -35.97
C THR A 522 -9.85 -24.29 -35.30
N ALA A 523 -8.85 -23.68 -35.95
CA ALA A 523 -7.52 -23.50 -35.36
C ALA A 523 -7.55 -22.61 -34.11
N LEU A 524 -8.26 -21.49 -34.16
CA LEU A 524 -8.49 -20.62 -32.99
C LEU A 524 -9.22 -21.36 -31.87
N PHE A 525 -10.17 -22.22 -32.22
CA PHE A 525 -10.92 -23.04 -31.28
C PHE A 525 -10.06 -24.12 -30.61
N LEU A 526 -9.16 -24.77 -31.35
CA LEU A 526 -8.17 -25.70 -30.77
C LEU A 526 -7.19 -24.98 -29.85
N TRP A 527 -6.72 -23.79 -30.25
CA TRP A 527 -5.92 -22.93 -29.37
C TRP A 527 -6.70 -22.54 -28.11
N ASN A 528 -7.99 -22.25 -28.24
CA ASN A 528 -8.87 -21.94 -27.13
C ASN A 528 -8.96 -23.08 -26.10
N LEU A 529 -9.07 -24.32 -26.58
CA LEU A 529 -9.10 -25.53 -25.76
C LEU A 529 -7.76 -25.84 -25.07
N SER A 530 -6.63 -25.37 -25.61
CA SER A 530 -5.31 -25.51 -24.96
C SER A 530 -5.26 -24.86 -23.57
N TYR A 531 -6.17 -23.93 -23.27
CA TYR A 531 -6.40 -23.42 -21.91
C TYR A 531 -6.64 -24.54 -20.88
N LEU A 532 -7.32 -25.63 -21.26
CA LEU A 532 -7.57 -26.79 -20.39
C LEU A 532 -6.27 -27.52 -20.04
N ILE A 533 -5.34 -27.63 -21.00
CA ILE A 533 -4.01 -28.21 -20.81
C ILE A 533 -3.22 -27.35 -19.82
N ARG A 534 -3.19 -26.03 -20.04
CA ARG A 534 -2.51 -25.09 -19.13
C ARG A 534 -3.08 -25.13 -17.70
N ARG A 535 -4.39 -25.31 -17.56
CA ARG A 535 -5.08 -25.37 -16.26
C ARG A 535 -4.84 -26.71 -15.53
N SER A 536 -4.43 -27.76 -16.24
CA SER A 536 -4.12 -29.06 -15.64
C SER A 536 -2.85 -29.00 -14.79
N LYS A 537 -2.91 -29.51 -13.56
CA LYS A 537 -1.73 -29.60 -12.67
C LYS A 537 -0.65 -30.53 -13.21
N LYS A 538 -1.00 -31.50 -14.07
CA LYS A 538 -0.06 -32.50 -14.61
C LYS A 538 0.60 -32.06 -15.91
N LEU A 539 -0.10 -31.27 -16.72
CA LEU A 539 0.34 -30.87 -18.06
C LEU A 539 0.70 -29.38 -18.16
N SER A 540 0.63 -28.60 -17.08
CA SER A 540 0.88 -27.16 -17.10
C SER A 540 2.29 -26.78 -17.55
N TRP A 541 3.26 -27.68 -17.45
CA TRP A 541 4.65 -27.46 -17.88
C TRP A 541 4.81 -27.34 -19.40
N LEU A 542 3.88 -27.91 -20.19
CA LEU A 542 3.91 -27.86 -21.66
C LEU A 542 3.59 -26.46 -22.23
N LEU A 543 2.98 -25.58 -21.44
CA LEU A 543 2.50 -24.27 -21.88
C LEU A 543 2.93 -23.19 -20.87
N PRO A 544 4.03 -22.47 -21.10
CA PRO A 544 4.52 -21.45 -20.17
C PRO A 544 3.59 -20.23 -20.12
N GLY A 545 3.74 -19.41 -19.06
CA GLY A 545 3.00 -18.14 -18.89
C GLY A 545 1.91 -18.18 -17.80
N SER A 546 1.46 -17.00 -17.40
CA SER A 546 0.53 -16.84 -16.26
C SER A 546 -0.90 -17.27 -16.58
N LEU A 547 -1.64 -17.75 -15.58
CA LEU A 547 -3.06 -18.11 -15.74
C LEU A 547 -3.91 -16.90 -16.16
N LYS A 548 -3.53 -15.68 -15.74
CA LYS A 548 -4.17 -14.41 -16.14
C LYS A 548 -4.00 -14.15 -17.64
N PHE A 549 -2.82 -14.39 -18.19
CA PHE A 549 -2.55 -14.28 -19.63
C PHE A 549 -3.39 -15.29 -20.42
N TRP A 550 -3.34 -16.56 -20.02
CA TRP A 550 -4.08 -17.66 -20.68
C TRP A 550 -5.61 -17.50 -20.62
N MET A 551 -6.14 -16.90 -19.55
CA MET A 551 -7.55 -16.51 -19.48
C MET A 551 -7.88 -15.41 -20.49
N GLY A 552 -7.00 -14.43 -20.66
CA GLY A 552 -7.16 -13.36 -21.65
C GLY A 552 -7.16 -13.91 -23.08
N THR A 553 -6.23 -14.82 -23.40
CA THR A 553 -6.16 -15.47 -24.72
C THR A 553 -7.37 -16.36 -25.00
N HIS A 554 -7.88 -17.07 -23.99
CA HIS A 554 -9.12 -17.86 -24.09
C HIS A 554 -10.34 -16.97 -24.43
N ILE A 555 -10.51 -15.83 -23.77
CA ILE A 555 -11.63 -14.92 -24.11
C ILE A 555 -11.45 -14.36 -25.53
N PHE A 556 -10.24 -13.90 -25.88
CA PHE A 556 -9.94 -13.29 -27.17
C PHE A 556 -10.16 -14.25 -28.35
N THR A 557 -9.53 -15.43 -28.30
CA THR A 557 -9.62 -16.43 -29.38
C THR A 557 -11.02 -16.99 -29.53
N GLY A 558 -11.78 -17.13 -28.44
CA GLY A 558 -13.18 -17.56 -28.50
C GLY A 558 -14.10 -16.55 -29.20
N LEU A 559 -13.94 -15.25 -28.90
CA LEU A 559 -14.70 -14.18 -29.56
C LEU A 559 -14.29 -14.01 -31.03
N LEU A 560 -13.00 -14.12 -31.35
CA LEU A 560 -12.53 -14.03 -32.73
C LEU A 560 -12.99 -15.22 -33.58
N ALA A 561 -12.92 -16.45 -33.04
CA ALA A 561 -13.43 -17.64 -33.71
C ALA A 561 -14.93 -17.51 -34.02
N PHE A 562 -15.72 -16.95 -33.10
CA PHE A 562 -17.14 -16.69 -33.32
C PHE A 562 -17.41 -15.76 -34.50
N LEU A 563 -16.65 -14.68 -34.64
CA LEU A 563 -16.79 -13.78 -35.78
C LEU A 563 -16.51 -14.50 -37.11
N PHE A 564 -15.47 -15.33 -37.16
CA PHE A 564 -15.16 -16.13 -38.35
C PHE A 564 -16.24 -17.18 -38.65
N VAL A 565 -16.81 -17.84 -37.63
CA VAL A 565 -17.91 -18.80 -37.80
C VAL A 565 -19.16 -18.12 -38.37
N LEU A 566 -19.49 -16.90 -37.92
CA LEU A 566 -20.63 -16.16 -38.46
C LEU A 566 -20.48 -15.89 -39.97
N VAL A 567 -19.30 -15.42 -40.38
CA VAL A 567 -19.01 -15.14 -41.80
C VAL A 567 -18.98 -16.44 -42.61
N HIS A 568 -18.32 -17.49 -42.11
CA HIS A 568 -18.29 -18.83 -42.71
C HIS A 568 -19.71 -19.38 -42.94
N ALA A 569 -20.63 -19.20 -41.98
CA ALA A 569 -22.02 -19.65 -42.09
C ALA A 569 -22.87 -18.81 -43.07
N GLY A 570 -22.31 -17.75 -43.64
CA GLY A 570 -23.02 -16.82 -44.51
C GLY A 570 -24.00 -15.92 -43.74
N LEU A 571 -23.70 -15.65 -42.47
CA LEU A 571 -24.48 -14.87 -41.50
C LEU A 571 -25.87 -15.42 -41.15
N VAL A 572 -26.30 -16.56 -41.70
CA VAL A 572 -27.65 -17.11 -41.49
C VAL A 572 -27.59 -18.42 -40.70
N PRO A 573 -28.33 -18.55 -39.57
CA PRO A 573 -28.44 -19.82 -38.87
C PRO A 573 -29.19 -20.84 -39.73
N ARG A 574 -28.56 -21.98 -39.99
CA ARG A 574 -29.16 -23.10 -40.76
C ARG A 574 -29.69 -24.16 -39.81
N ARG A 575 -30.73 -24.90 -40.21
CA ARG A 575 -31.18 -26.12 -39.48
C ARG A 575 -30.27 -27.33 -39.78
N THR A 576 -28.96 -27.11 -39.77
CA THR A 576 -27.93 -28.13 -40.03
C THR A 576 -27.11 -28.35 -38.77
N VAL A 577 -26.29 -29.41 -38.71
CA VAL A 577 -25.37 -29.66 -37.58
C VAL A 577 -24.47 -28.43 -37.32
N GLY A 578 -23.95 -27.80 -38.37
CA GLY A 578 -23.15 -26.57 -38.26
C GLY A 578 -23.93 -25.37 -37.71
N GLY A 579 -25.21 -25.22 -38.04
CA GLY A 579 -26.04 -24.16 -37.45
C GLY A 579 -26.35 -24.38 -35.97
N HIS A 580 -26.57 -25.62 -35.55
CA HIS A 580 -26.68 -25.95 -34.12
C HIS A 580 -25.36 -25.72 -33.38
N ALA A 581 -24.21 -26.04 -34.00
CA ALA A 581 -22.89 -25.75 -33.45
C ALA A 581 -22.67 -24.23 -33.25
N ALA A 582 -23.09 -23.40 -34.22
CA ALA A 582 -23.01 -21.94 -34.10
C ALA A 582 -23.87 -21.40 -32.95
N ILE A 583 -25.10 -21.91 -32.78
CA ILE A 583 -25.98 -21.54 -31.65
C ILE A 583 -25.36 -21.95 -30.32
N ALA A 584 -24.83 -23.17 -30.23
CA ALA A 584 -24.15 -23.65 -29.02
C ALA A 584 -22.93 -22.79 -28.68
N LEU A 585 -22.14 -22.37 -29.68
CA LEU A 585 -21.03 -21.45 -29.51
C LEU A 585 -21.49 -20.07 -28.99
N THR A 586 -22.58 -19.51 -29.50
CA THR A 586 -23.17 -18.27 -28.97
C THR A 586 -23.54 -18.41 -27.49
N ILE A 587 -24.18 -19.51 -27.11
CA ILE A 587 -24.57 -19.78 -25.71
C ILE A 587 -23.32 -19.90 -24.81
N VAL A 588 -22.28 -20.58 -25.28
CA VAL A 588 -21.01 -20.71 -24.55
C VAL A 588 -20.33 -19.35 -24.35
N ILE A 589 -20.32 -18.48 -25.36
CA ILE A 589 -19.73 -17.13 -25.26
C ILE A 589 -20.51 -16.26 -24.29
N VAL A 590 -21.83 -16.21 -24.41
CA VAL A 590 -22.69 -15.44 -23.49
C VAL A 590 -22.51 -15.94 -22.07
N SER A 591 -22.49 -17.25 -21.85
CA SER A 591 -22.25 -17.81 -20.52
C SER A 591 -20.84 -17.52 -20.00
N GLY A 592 -19.82 -17.50 -20.86
CA GLY A 592 -18.45 -17.12 -20.50
C GLY A 592 -18.31 -15.65 -20.09
N LEU A 593 -18.96 -14.73 -20.83
CA LEU A 593 -18.98 -13.30 -20.52
C LEU A 593 -19.70 -13.02 -19.20
N ILE A 594 -20.86 -13.64 -18.97
CA ILE A 594 -21.58 -13.54 -17.69
C ILE A 594 -20.72 -14.11 -16.55
N GLY A 595 -20.08 -15.26 -16.76
CA GLY A 595 -19.18 -15.87 -15.78
C GLY A 595 -18.00 -14.95 -15.42
N ARG A 596 -17.45 -14.24 -16.41
CA ARG A 596 -16.37 -13.26 -16.18
C ARG A 596 -16.85 -12.01 -15.45
N TYR A 597 -18.06 -11.52 -15.78
CA TYR A 597 -18.70 -10.42 -15.08
C TYR A 597 -18.91 -10.77 -13.60
N LEU A 598 -19.50 -11.95 -13.31
CA LEU A 598 -19.66 -12.46 -11.95
C LEU A 598 -18.33 -12.64 -11.22
N TYR A 599 -17.28 -13.10 -11.92
CA TYR A 599 -15.93 -13.25 -11.36
C TYR A 599 -15.29 -11.90 -10.96
N ALA A 600 -15.69 -10.78 -11.57
CA ALA A 600 -15.19 -9.45 -11.20
C ALA A 600 -15.72 -8.99 -9.82
N PHE A 601 -16.83 -9.57 -9.35
CA PHE A 601 -17.40 -9.31 -8.03
C PHE A 601 -16.81 -10.21 -6.93
N VAL A 602 -15.96 -11.19 -7.28
CA VAL A 602 -15.26 -12.02 -6.29
C VAL A 602 -14.14 -11.19 -5.66
N PRO A 603 -14.19 -10.89 -4.35
CA PRO A 603 -13.08 -10.28 -3.65
C PRO A 603 -11.88 -11.23 -3.76
N ARG A 604 -10.78 -10.78 -4.37
CA ARG A 604 -9.59 -11.61 -4.51
C ARG A 604 -8.80 -11.56 -3.20
N ALA A 605 -9.09 -12.50 -2.30
CA ALA A 605 -8.15 -12.85 -1.25
C ALA A 605 -6.92 -13.48 -1.91
N ALA A 606 -5.80 -12.77 -1.94
CA ALA A 606 -4.52 -13.31 -2.35
C ALA A 606 -3.71 -13.57 -1.08
N ASN A 607 -3.59 -14.84 -0.69
CA ASN A 607 -2.74 -15.44 0.37
C ASN A 607 -3.34 -15.73 1.78
N GLY A 608 -4.33 -16.63 1.83
CA GLY A 608 -4.12 -17.86 2.63
C GLY A 608 -4.20 -17.81 4.16
N LYS A 609 -4.74 -16.75 4.78
CA LYS A 609 -5.43 -16.88 6.07
C LYS A 609 -6.83 -16.33 5.91
N GLU A 610 -7.82 -17.20 6.07
CA GLU A 610 -9.16 -16.77 6.44
C GLU A 610 -8.99 -15.84 7.64
N MET A 611 -9.40 -14.58 7.53
CA MET A 611 -9.57 -13.78 8.74
C MET A 611 -10.71 -14.44 9.49
N ASP A 612 -10.36 -15.08 10.60
CA ASP A 612 -11.30 -15.73 11.49
C ASP A 612 -12.37 -14.70 11.87
N LEU A 613 -13.62 -15.00 11.52
CA LEU A 613 -14.78 -14.18 11.83
C LEU A 613 -14.79 -13.81 13.32
N GLU A 614 -14.23 -14.69 14.16
CA GLU A 614 -14.06 -14.49 15.60
C GLU A 614 -13.06 -13.39 15.97
N GLN A 615 -12.03 -13.12 15.17
CA GLN A 615 -11.13 -11.98 15.39
C GLN A 615 -11.80 -10.63 15.08
N LEU A 616 -12.75 -10.60 14.15
CA LEU A 616 -13.50 -9.38 13.85
C LEU A 616 -14.59 -9.14 14.89
N LYS A 617 -15.31 -10.20 15.27
CA LYS A 617 -16.26 -10.18 16.39
C LYS A 617 -15.57 -9.79 17.69
N SER A 618 -14.35 -10.27 17.96
CA SER A 618 -13.61 -9.91 19.18
C SER A 618 -13.17 -8.46 19.18
N ARG A 619 -12.72 -7.89 18.05
CA ARG A 619 -12.47 -6.44 17.96
C ARG A 619 -13.73 -5.60 18.16
N LEU A 620 -14.86 -6.01 17.58
CA LEU A 620 -16.15 -5.35 17.77
C LEU A 620 -16.63 -5.47 19.22
N ALA A 621 -16.42 -6.63 19.86
CA ALA A 621 -16.73 -6.88 21.26
C ALA A 621 -15.86 -6.04 22.21
N VAL A 622 -14.58 -5.88 21.90
CA VAL A 622 -13.67 -5.01 22.65
C VAL A 622 -14.13 -3.56 22.57
N LEU A 623 -14.43 -3.05 21.36
CA LEU A 623 -14.88 -1.68 21.12
C LEU A 623 -16.24 -1.38 21.78
N SER A 624 -17.23 -2.28 21.62
CA SER A 624 -18.53 -2.17 22.29
C SER A 624 -18.40 -2.20 23.81
N GLY A 625 -17.51 -3.06 24.33
CA GLY A 625 -17.18 -3.10 25.75
C GLY A 625 -16.44 -1.86 26.27
N GLU A 626 -15.89 -0.99 25.42
CA GLU A 626 -15.35 0.32 25.84
C GLU A 626 -16.43 1.39 25.95
N TRP A 627 -17.45 1.31 25.10
CA TRP A 627 -18.56 2.27 25.07
C TRP A 627 -19.56 2.05 26.21
N ASP A 628 -19.85 0.79 26.54
CA ASP A 628 -20.76 0.45 27.65
C ASP A 628 -20.17 0.81 29.04
N ARG A 629 -18.84 0.96 29.16
CA ARG A 629 -18.18 1.43 30.39
C ARG A 629 -18.53 2.86 30.78
N HIS A 630 -19.08 3.65 29.85
CA HIS A 630 -19.56 5.01 30.11
C HIS A 630 -21.06 5.06 30.43
N GLY A 631 -21.73 3.91 30.63
CA GLY A 631 -23.14 3.83 31.05
C GLY A 631 -24.16 4.15 29.96
N ARG A 632 -23.72 4.35 28.70
CA ARG A 632 -24.59 4.63 27.55
C ARG A 632 -24.71 3.34 26.73
N GLY A 633 -25.89 2.73 26.67
CA GLY A 633 -26.12 1.44 26.00
C GLY A 633 -25.88 1.43 24.48
N PHE A 634 -25.47 2.54 23.88
CA PHE A 634 -25.21 2.71 22.45
C PHE A 634 -24.31 1.63 21.84
N GLY A 635 -23.26 1.20 22.57
CA GLY A 635 -22.32 0.19 22.08
C GLY A 635 -22.95 -1.19 21.90
N SER A 636 -23.73 -1.64 22.90
CA SER A 636 -24.47 -2.89 22.84
C SER A 636 -25.52 -2.93 21.71
N HIS A 637 -26.26 -1.84 21.47
CA HIS A 637 -27.27 -1.76 20.42
C HIS A 637 -26.66 -1.81 19.00
N VAL A 638 -25.55 -1.11 18.77
CA VAL A 638 -24.81 -1.17 17.50
C VAL A 638 -24.29 -2.59 17.25
N ARG A 639 -23.78 -3.26 18.29
CA ARG A 639 -23.32 -4.65 18.21
C ARG A 639 -24.45 -5.59 17.83
N GLU A 640 -25.60 -5.49 18.50
CA GLU A 640 -26.78 -6.32 18.24
C GLU A 640 -27.32 -6.11 16.82
N GLN A 641 -27.40 -4.86 16.35
CA GLN A 641 -27.82 -4.56 14.97
C GLN A 641 -26.87 -5.15 13.92
N ILE A 642 -25.55 -5.17 14.19
CA ILE A 642 -24.55 -5.77 13.32
C ILE A 642 -24.65 -7.31 13.37
N GLU A 643 -24.76 -7.91 14.56
CA GLU A 643 -24.90 -9.36 14.76
C GLU A 643 -26.18 -9.89 14.08
N HIS A 644 -27.32 -9.22 14.23
CA HIS A 644 -28.57 -9.59 13.57
C HIS A 644 -28.48 -9.55 12.03
N ILE A 645 -27.67 -8.63 11.48
CA ILE A 645 -27.37 -8.64 10.05
C ILE A 645 -26.51 -9.84 9.67
N VAL A 646 -25.45 -10.12 10.44
CA VAL A 646 -24.54 -11.24 10.18
C VAL A 646 -25.29 -12.57 10.24
N ASP A 647 -26.11 -12.78 11.25
CA ASP A 647 -26.87 -14.03 11.43
C ASP A 647 -28.03 -14.13 10.43
N GLY A 648 -28.67 -13.00 10.11
CA GLY A 648 -29.68 -12.90 9.06
C GLY A 648 -29.13 -13.06 7.63
N THR A 649 -27.81 -13.18 7.44
CA THR A 649 -27.16 -13.37 6.13
C THR A 649 -26.86 -14.82 5.74
N ARG A 650 -27.14 -15.81 6.61
CA ARG A 650 -27.04 -17.24 6.26
C ARG A 650 -28.29 -17.70 5.50
N TRP A 651 -28.25 -17.70 4.16
CA TRP A 651 -29.44 -17.93 3.34
C TRP A 651 -29.55 -19.37 2.80
N LYS A 652 -30.77 -19.93 2.86
CA LYS A 652 -31.14 -21.21 2.22
C LYS A 652 -32.01 -20.94 0.99
N GLY A 653 -31.76 -21.65 -0.12
CA GLY A 653 -32.59 -21.59 -1.34
C GLY A 653 -31.82 -21.62 -2.67
N GLY A 654 -32.56 -21.56 -3.79
CA GLY A 654 -32.05 -21.58 -5.17
C GLY A 654 -31.52 -20.24 -5.69
N LEU A 655 -30.99 -20.23 -6.93
CA LEU A 655 -30.26 -19.12 -7.56
C LEU A 655 -30.98 -17.75 -7.50
N VAL A 656 -32.28 -17.72 -7.83
CA VAL A 656 -33.09 -16.48 -7.88
C VAL A 656 -33.29 -15.89 -6.49
N SER A 657 -33.47 -16.74 -5.48
CA SER A 657 -33.57 -16.31 -4.08
C SER A 657 -32.30 -15.58 -3.66
N ARG A 658 -31.13 -16.18 -3.92
CA ARG A 658 -29.83 -15.61 -3.54
C ARG A 658 -29.55 -14.25 -4.19
N ILE A 659 -29.92 -14.05 -5.47
CA ILE A 659 -29.77 -12.75 -6.16
C ILE A 659 -30.66 -11.68 -5.53
N ARG A 660 -31.92 -12.00 -5.23
CA ARG A 660 -32.87 -11.08 -4.57
C ARG A 660 -32.36 -10.67 -3.19
N HIS A 661 -31.76 -11.60 -2.45
CA HIS A 661 -31.19 -11.34 -1.14
C HIS A 661 -29.94 -10.44 -1.19
N LEU A 662 -29.08 -10.57 -2.21
CA LEU A 662 -27.92 -9.70 -2.42
C LEU A 662 -28.34 -8.22 -2.61
N VAL A 663 -29.35 -7.98 -3.42
CA VAL A 663 -29.90 -6.63 -3.66
C VAL A 663 -30.62 -6.10 -2.41
N GLY A 664 -31.40 -6.95 -1.72
CA GLY A 664 -32.08 -6.60 -0.48
C GLY A 664 -31.14 -6.30 0.69
N GLY A 665 -29.96 -6.93 0.72
CA GLY A 665 -28.91 -6.66 1.71
C GLY A 665 -28.41 -5.21 1.65
N GLN A 666 -28.10 -4.69 0.45
CA GLN A 666 -27.65 -3.30 0.31
C GLN A 666 -28.69 -2.26 0.79
N ILE A 667 -29.97 -2.56 0.64
CA ILE A 667 -31.05 -1.70 1.12
C ILE A 667 -31.12 -1.74 2.66
N ARG A 668 -30.98 -2.92 3.27
CA ARG A 668 -30.91 -3.07 4.73
C ARG A 668 -29.72 -2.32 5.35
N LEU A 669 -28.53 -2.42 4.75
CA LEU A 669 -27.35 -1.66 5.20
C LEU A 669 -27.62 -0.16 5.32
N ARG A 670 -28.21 0.42 4.28
CA ARG A 670 -28.47 1.86 4.24
C ARG A 670 -29.42 2.27 5.36
N LYS A 671 -30.42 1.43 5.65
CA LYS A 671 -31.36 1.65 6.76
C LYS A 671 -30.64 1.57 8.12
N THR A 672 -29.78 0.57 8.33
CA THR A 672 -29.03 0.42 9.59
C THR A 672 -28.06 1.57 9.84
N ILE A 673 -27.29 2.01 8.84
CA ILE A 673 -26.40 3.18 9.00
C ILE A 673 -27.19 4.44 9.35
N HIS A 674 -28.39 4.59 8.76
CA HIS A 674 -29.25 5.72 9.06
C HIS A 674 -29.77 5.67 10.50
N ALA A 675 -30.10 4.47 11.00
CA ALA A 675 -30.50 4.25 12.39
C ALA A 675 -29.36 4.56 13.37
N ILE A 676 -28.16 4.02 13.14
CA ILE A 676 -26.96 4.30 13.97
C ILE A 676 -26.66 5.80 14.06
N ARG A 677 -26.80 6.53 12.94
CA ARG A 677 -26.63 8.01 12.91
C ARG A 677 -27.72 8.76 13.66
N ALA A 678 -28.95 8.25 13.67
CA ALA A 678 -30.03 8.85 14.43
C ALA A 678 -29.79 8.65 15.93
N GLU A 679 -29.40 7.44 16.31
CA GLU A 679 -29.13 7.04 17.70
C GLU A 679 -27.91 7.75 18.30
N ALA A 680 -26.82 7.89 17.53
CA ALA A 680 -25.64 8.67 17.94
C ALA A 680 -25.96 10.15 18.24
N ARG A 681 -26.98 10.72 17.58
CA ARG A 681 -27.45 12.09 17.83
C ARG A 681 -28.33 12.21 19.07
N VAL A 682 -29.07 11.15 19.42
CA VAL A 682 -29.92 11.12 20.61
C VAL A 682 -29.07 10.96 21.87
N GLU A 683 -27.99 10.16 21.79
CA GLU A 683 -27.08 9.86 22.90
C GLU A 683 -25.95 10.90 23.10
N ASP A 684 -25.99 12.02 22.38
CA ASP A 684 -24.99 13.12 22.40
C ASP A 684 -23.54 12.62 22.31
N ILE A 685 -23.30 11.75 21.32
CA ILE A 685 -21.96 11.22 21.02
C ILE A 685 -21.18 12.28 20.23
N GLY A 686 -19.91 12.51 20.58
CA GLY A 686 -19.06 13.48 19.89
C GLY A 686 -18.97 13.19 18.39
N ARG A 687 -18.87 14.23 17.56
CA ARG A 687 -18.89 14.08 16.09
C ARG A 687 -17.78 13.17 15.56
N GLU A 688 -16.60 13.19 16.18
CA GLU A 688 -15.48 12.31 15.83
C GLU A 688 -15.76 10.85 16.21
N GLU A 689 -16.33 10.60 17.40
CA GLU A 689 -16.71 9.27 17.89
C GLU A 689 -17.84 8.67 17.05
N ALA A 690 -18.84 9.48 16.67
CA ALA A 690 -19.92 9.07 15.79
C ALA A 690 -19.42 8.67 14.38
N ILE A 691 -18.41 9.39 13.86
CA ILE A 691 -17.75 9.05 12.59
C ILE A 691 -16.97 7.73 12.73
N GLU A 692 -16.25 7.53 13.83
CA GLU A 692 -15.50 6.29 14.08
C GLU A 692 -16.42 5.08 14.17
N VAL A 693 -17.54 5.20 14.88
CA VAL A 693 -18.59 4.16 14.97
C VAL A 693 -19.20 3.87 13.60
N GLU A 694 -19.48 4.91 12.81
CA GLU A 694 -20.01 4.75 11.46
C GLU A 694 -19.01 4.01 10.54
N VAL A 695 -17.71 4.31 10.68
CA VAL A 695 -16.63 3.66 9.92
C VAL A 695 -16.51 2.19 10.30
N LEU A 696 -16.52 1.88 11.60
CA LEU A 696 -16.43 0.52 12.14
C LEU A 696 -17.66 -0.32 11.78
N ALA A 697 -18.88 0.22 11.93
CA ALA A 697 -20.11 -0.47 11.55
C ALA A 697 -20.17 -0.77 10.05
N LYS A 698 -19.74 0.18 9.20
CA LYS A 698 -19.61 -0.05 7.75
C LYS A 698 -18.53 -1.07 7.40
N ALA A 699 -17.46 -1.18 8.18
CA ALA A 699 -16.40 -2.16 7.98
C ALA A 699 -16.88 -3.57 8.36
N ALA A 700 -17.45 -3.73 9.56
CA ALA A 700 -18.00 -4.99 10.06
C ALA A 700 -19.14 -5.53 9.17
N TYR A 701 -20.05 -4.66 8.72
CA TYR A 701 -21.09 -5.02 7.76
C TYR A 701 -20.51 -5.49 6.42
N ARG A 702 -19.57 -4.73 5.85
CA ARG A 702 -18.99 -5.08 4.54
C ARG A 702 -18.24 -6.41 4.62
N MET A 703 -17.57 -6.66 5.73
CA MET A 703 -16.80 -7.88 5.95
C MET A 703 -17.70 -9.09 6.21
N SER A 704 -18.77 -8.96 6.99
CA SER A 704 -19.76 -10.02 7.20
C SER A 704 -20.50 -10.38 5.91
N VAL A 705 -20.90 -9.38 5.12
CA VAL A 705 -21.46 -9.58 3.77
C VAL A 705 -20.45 -10.24 2.83
N GLN A 706 -19.17 -9.87 2.89
CA GLN A 706 -18.13 -10.52 2.09
C GLN A 706 -17.93 -11.98 2.51
N ILE A 707 -17.94 -12.30 3.81
CA ILE A 707 -17.80 -13.66 4.32
C ILE A 707 -19.04 -14.51 3.98
N ALA A 708 -20.25 -13.97 4.22
CA ALA A 708 -21.52 -14.64 3.92
C ALA A 708 -21.71 -14.90 2.43
N HIS A 709 -21.35 -13.94 1.56
CA HIS A 709 -21.45 -14.12 0.11
C HIS A 709 -20.23 -14.77 -0.52
N PHE A 710 -19.10 -14.93 0.17
CA PHE A 710 -17.92 -15.58 -0.41
C PHE A 710 -18.23 -17.04 -0.75
N GLU A 711 -18.84 -17.78 0.17
CA GLU A 711 -19.26 -19.16 -0.08
C GLU A 711 -20.37 -19.24 -1.13
N GLU A 712 -21.30 -18.29 -1.15
CA GLU A 712 -22.41 -18.26 -2.09
C GLU A 712 -21.98 -17.89 -3.51
N ILE A 713 -21.12 -16.87 -3.67
CA ILE A 713 -20.51 -16.48 -4.94
C ILE A 713 -19.61 -17.62 -5.41
N ARG A 714 -18.86 -18.28 -4.52
CA ARG A 714 -18.06 -19.47 -4.85
C ARG A 714 -18.94 -20.64 -5.31
N ALA A 715 -20.09 -20.87 -4.68
CA ALA A 715 -21.06 -21.89 -5.06
C ALA A 715 -21.73 -21.57 -6.41
N ILE A 716 -22.21 -20.33 -6.60
CA ILE A 716 -22.76 -19.85 -7.88
C ILE A 716 -21.71 -20.00 -8.99
N LEU A 717 -20.46 -19.59 -8.75
CA LEU A 717 -19.38 -19.73 -9.72
C LEU A 717 -18.99 -21.19 -9.95
N ALA A 718 -19.11 -22.08 -8.95
CA ALA A 718 -18.88 -23.51 -9.12
C ALA A 718 -19.95 -24.13 -10.02
N SER A 719 -21.23 -23.86 -9.75
CA SER A 719 -22.36 -24.28 -10.59
C SER A 719 -22.28 -23.68 -11.98
N TRP A 720 -21.90 -22.40 -12.11
CA TRP A 720 -21.74 -21.71 -13.38
C TRP A 720 -20.59 -22.30 -14.21
N ARG A 721 -19.44 -22.58 -13.60
CA ARG A 721 -18.32 -23.26 -14.26
C ARG A 721 -18.70 -24.66 -14.73
N TYR A 722 -19.50 -25.38 -13.93
CA TYR A 722 -20.02 -26.69 -14.30
C TYR A 722 -20.91 -26.59 -15.54
N LEU A 723 -21.91 -25.71 -15.52
CA LEU A 723 -22.81 -25.45 -16.65
C LEU A 723 -22.03 -25.03 -17.92
N HIS A 724 -21.16 -24.02 -17.82
CA HIS A 724 -20.37 -23.53 -18.94
C HIS A 724 -19.49 -24.63 -19.56
N ARG A 725 -18.90 -25.52 -18.74
CA ARG A 725 -18.11 -26.64 -19.23
C ARG A 725 -18.95 -27.65 -20.03
N TRP A 726 -20.15 -27.98 -19.57
CA TRP A 726 -21.03 -28.91 -20.28
C TRP A 726 -21.58 -28.31 -21.58
N LEU A 727 -21.92 -27.02 -21.57
CA LEU A 727 -22.26 -26.29 -22.79
C LEU A 727 -21.10 -26.28 -23.78
N ALA A 728 -19.87 -26.07 -23.29
CA ALA A 728 -18.68 -26.12 -24.13
C ALA A 728 -18.44 -27.52 -24.71
N LEU A 729 -18.63 -28.58 -23.92
CA LEU A 729 -18.50 -29.96 -24.40
C LEU A 729 -19.54 -30.28 -25.47
N LEU A 730 -20.81 -29.91 -25.27
CA LEU A 730 -21.86 -30.06 -26.28
C LEU A 730 -21.49 -29.34 -27.58
N MET A 731 -21.03 -28.11 -27.49
CA MET A 731 -20.57 -27.34 -28.65
C MET A 731 -19.38 -28.02 -29.36
N VAL A 732 -18.38 -28.54 -28.62
CA VAL A 732 -17.26 -29.30 -29.22
C VAL A 732 -17.78 -30.51 -30.01
N LEU A 733 -18.68 -31.30 -29.43
CA LEU A 733 -19.27 -32.46 -30.10
C LEU A 733 -20.01 -32.07 -31.38
N LEU A 734 -20.77 -30.98 -31.35
CA LEU A 734 -21.47 -30.44 -32.52
C LEU A 734 -20.52 -29.92 -33.59
N VAL A 735 -19.41 -29.27 -33.21
CA VAL A 735 -18.37 -28.81 -34.15
C VAL A 735 -17.68 -30.02 -34.80
N VAL A 736 -17.32 -31.05 -34.04
CA VAL A 736 -16.73 -32.27 -34.58
C VAL A 736 -17.70 -32.97 -35.53
N ALA A 737 -18.97 -33.12 -35.15
CA ALA A 737 -20.00 -33.68 -36.01
C ALA A 737 -20.21 -32.83 -37.28
N HIS A 738 -20.14 -31.50 -37.16
CA HIS A 738 -20.20 -30.60 -38.31
C HIS A 738 -19.01 -30.80 -39.26
N ILE A 739 -17.79 -30.91 -38.75
CA ILE A 739 -16.59 -31.16 -39.57
C ILE A 739 -16.69 -32.52 -40.27
N ILE A 740 -17.07 -33.58 -39.55
CA ILE A 740 -17.24 -34.92 -40.14
C ILE A 740 -18.30 -34.91 -41.24
N THR A 741 -19.46 -34.30 -40.98
CA THR A 741 -20.54 -34.22 -41.99
C THR A 741 -20.15 -33.33 -43.17
N ALA A 742 -19.42 -32.23 -42.95
CA ALA A 742 -18.90 -31.41 -44.02
C ALA A 742 -17.89 -32.16 -44.89
N VAL A 743 -16.93 -32.88 -44.29
CA VAL A 743 -15.91 -33.64 -45.03
C VAL A 743 -16.53 -34.81 -45.80
N ARG A 744 -17.54 -35.48 -45.24
CA ARG A 744 -18.16 -36.65 -45.86
C ARG A 744 -19.12 -36.31 -47.01
N TYR A 745 -19.78 -35.15 -46.96
CA TYR A 745 -20.88 -34.81 -47.86
C TYR A 745 -20.66 -33.53 -48.68
N ALA A 746 -19.57 -32.80 -48.45
CA ALA A 746 -19.21 -31.68 -49.32
C ALA A 746 -18.24 -32.16 -50.41
N ASP A 747 -18.54 -31.80 -51.66
CA ASP A 747 -17.55 -31.76 -52.75
C ASP A 747 -16.55 -30.64 -52.43
N LEU A 748 -15.60 -30.94 -51.54
CA LEU A 748 -14.55 -30.03 -51.11
C LEU A 748 -13.60 -29.77 -52.28
N GLN A 749 -13.78 -28.63 -52.95
CA GLN A 749 -12.85 -28.13 -53.95
C GLN A 749 -11.60 -27.56 -53.25
N TRP A 750 -10.68 -28.45 -52.87
CA TRP A 750 -9.40 -28.05 -52.27
C TRP A 750 -8.34 -27.85 -53.37
N PRO A 751 -7.75 -26.65 -53.54
CA PRO A 751 -6.78 -26.41 -54.62
C PRO A 751 -5.47 -27.20 -54.49
N PHE A 752 -5.16 -27.78 -53.32
CA PHE A 752 -3.92 -28.56 -53.07
C PHE A 752 -4.06 -30.09 -53.10
N LEU A 753 -5.27 -30.66 -53.30
CA LEU A 753 -5.47 -32.12 -53.37
C LEU A 753 -5.98 -32.59 -54.75
N ALA A 754 -6.14 -31.66 -55.70
CA ALA A 754 -6.73 -31.92 -57.01
C ALA A 754 -5.74 -32.38 -58.11
N GLU A 755 -4.57 -32.92 -57.74
CA GLU A 755 -3.61 -33.48 -58.71
C GLU A 755 -3.52 -35.01 -58.70
N GLY A 756 -4.38 -35.69 -57.94
CA GLY A 756 -4.26 -37.14 -57.71
C GLY A 756 -5.51 -37.98 -57.96
N SER A 757 -6.39 -37.61 -58.88
CA SER A 757 -7.33 -38.56 -59.52
C SER A 757 -8.08 -37.90 -60.67
N ARG A 758 -7.53 -38.01 -61.87
CA ARG A 758 -8.29 -38.12 -63.12
C ARG A 758 -7.73 -39.28 -63.92
#